data_AF-A0AAU9PPU8-F1
#
_entry.id   AF-A0AAU9PPU8-F1
#
_cell.length_a   1.000
_cell.length_b   1.000
_cell.length_c   1.000
_cell.angle_alpha   90.00
_cell.angle_beta   90.00
_cell.angle_gamma   90.00
#
_symmetry.space_group_name_H-M   'P 1'
#
loop_
_entity.id
_entity.type
_entity.pdbx_description
1 polymer ?
#
loop_
_entity_poly.entity_id
_entity_poly.type
_entity_poly.pdbx_seq_one_letter_code
_entity_poly.pdbx_strand_id
1 'polypeptide(L)'
;MDSNLLNKYHQFQLQNTDEQFELLKVSCNYTATVYLFHWRKLVYKLDNQNLYSKPMPWIGMYIAFASLLCIFAMMADLLHGLRNRKLWFPCKYFTLNAASLTVIAVAIKLPMDLTNLMPASVDITAKFGSMCFMCTMMANLLPSLATMNSKELVANIIALVVLVITLVGNVCIQIHTGILDYYEDDYVFPETSGYAYVNFHPSGSSALISVVTLLMMLIIYVCSSLAILKSKQILETKYQASHQTTLMDQELQQPGRLLTVEKLKQHVSNYWVMAETGSPQFMTACFATTSAAGVICALSSGLHTSFVIVNFKKIAEHKYNSDYRWSMPVIFMIQFIGVILGTIAPVARCFAALRFKLSVKWIWKQVNVCKVESYWTQKLYDWKQSNITFLSSSRNCKIVIQNLKILSLSTFIGFQKTVVVACKIITTIPIFFVICVVYCLRCWKWLKAMFSASSIMPGQNPAQLGKDKDLRRYVLQLEDDIDFAERTLKSISKSVNRLIRKAEKQQPNNLMKLLAESSGFEGVEKFDSQHVPPLLSKEYLNCWSLALVTLTTIAMSLPNIQKNLLDCLLITGVREGLVYVTFVEESLNASDDHVCIQKAAKKLWLEVDIYHKWLGNKLQNHDPQVKKAGQILQWLRDTAKNMVIEMKGTSNGVPDDNSKCKCISANSMYRITETILLSYHSNIDQLSQEELFVQLSLMIADILSACLTNLPHVILMKCHTSAIEKREASIQAAAQLLGETTQIINTLQERELPSLSSAELASIEKWRAYLMDSHSLKIISVF
;
A
#
# COMPACT_ATOMS: atom_id res chain seq x y z
N MET A 1 -43.42 12.29 59.39
CA MET A 1 -42.26 13.10 58.97
C MET A 1 -42.83 14.36 58.37
N ASP A 2 -42.52 15.51 58.95
CA ASP A 2 -43.21 16.78 58.73
C ASP A 2 -42.92 17.34 57.32
N SER A 3 -43.96 17.70 56.56
CA SER A 3 -43.86 18.13 55.14
C SER A 3 -43.10 19.46 54.97
N ASN A 4 -42.94 20.22 56.06
CA ASN A 4 -42.16 21.46 56.10
C ASN A 4 -40.64 21.25 56.11
N LEU A 5 -40.13 20.03 56.36
CA LEU A 5 -38.70 19.76 56.30
C LEU A 5 -38.18 19.58 54.86
N LEU A 6 -39.02 19.02 53.98
CA LEU A 6 -38.65 18.71 52.59
C LEU A 6 -38.49 19.99 51.76
N ASN A 7 -39.33 21.00 52.00
CA ASN A 7 -39.26 22.30 51.31
C ASN A 7 -38.10 23.19 51.78
N LYS A 8 -37.68 23.08 53.04
CA LYS A 8 -36.46 23.77 53.51
C LYS A 8 -35.18 23.11 52.98
N TYR A 9 -35.21 21.84 52.60
CA TYR A 9 -34.04 21.10 52.11
C TYR A 9 -33.65 21.46 50.67
N HIS A 10 -34.63 21.80 49.82
CA HIS A 10 -34.37 22.19 48.43
C HIS A 10 -33.61 23.51 48.27
N GLN A 11 -33.59 24.37 49.30
CA GLN A 11 -32.95 25.68 49.26
C GLN A 11 -31.52 25.69 49.83
N PHE A 12 -30.99 24.54 50.29
CA PHE A 12 -29.79 24.44 51.14
C PHE A 12 -28.59 23.69 50.52
N GLN A 13 -28.57 23.41 49.21
CA GLN A 13 -27.39 22.82 48.56
C GLN A 13 -26.43 23.90 48.04
N LEU A 14 -25.28 24.07 48.72
CA LEU A 14 -23.95 24.17 48.08
C LEU A 14 -22.75 24.37 49.04
N GLN A 15 -22.92 24.40 50.37
CA GLN A 15 -21.78 24.51 51.29
C GLN A 15 -21.86 23.52 52.45
N ASN A 16 -20.84 22.66 52.52
CA ASN A 16 -20.43 21.81 53.65
C ASN A 16 -21.39 20.68 54.07
N THR A 17 -21.34 19.56 53.34
CA THR A 17 -22.05 18.30 53.65
C THR A 17 -21.65 17.63 54.97
N ASP A 18 -20.48 17.97 55.55
CA ASP A 18 -19.99 17.37 56.78
C ASP A 18 -20.54 18.04 58.06
N GLU A 19 -20.66 19.38 58.09
CA GLU A 19 -21.27 20.12 59.21
C GLU A 19 -22.77 19.85 59.34
N GLN A 20 -23.46 19.71 58.22
CA GLN A 20 -24.90 19.43 58.20
C GLN A 20 -25.24 18.01 58.69
N PHE A 21 -24.32 17.05 58.48
CA PHE A 21 -24.49 15.68 58.95
C PHE A 21 -24.34 15.55 60.47
N GLU A 22 -23.41 16.28 61.07
CA GLU A 22 -23.25 16.30 62.54
C GLU A 22 -24.46 16.96 63.22
N LEU A 23 -25.06 18.00 62.63
CA LEU A 23 -26.31 18.61 63.12
C LEU A 23 -27.51 17.65 63.07
N LEU A 24 -27.66 16.86 62.00
CA LEU A 24 -28.74 15.88 61.84
C LEU A 24 -28.59 14.68 62.79
N LYS A 25 -27.35 14.25 63.06
CA LYS A 25 -26.99 13.14 63.95
C LYS A 25 -27.34 13.43 65.41
N VAL A 26 -27.25 14.69 65.85
CA VAL A 26 -27.60 15.13 67.21
C VAL A 26 -29.13 15.12 67.46
N SER A 27 -29.95 15.12 66.40
CA SER A 27 -31.43 15.21 66.51
C SER A 27 -32.20 13.89 66.34
N CYS A 28 -31.52 12.78 66.06
CA CYS A 28 -32.14 11.52 65.61
C CYS A 28 -31.91 10.34 66.57
N ASN A 29 -32.93 9.48 66.74
CA ASN A 29 -32.80 8.21 67.48
C ASN A 29 -31.87 7.22 66.75
N TYR A 30 -31.26 6.26 67.49
CA TYR A 30 -30.23 5.33 67.00
C TYR A 30 -30.55 4.65 65.65
N THR A 31 -31.81 4.24 65.42
CA THR A 31 -32.29 3.64 64.16
C THR A 31 -32.26 4.62 62.98
N ALA A 32 -32.61 5.89 63.20
CA ALA A 32 -32.57 6.93 62.16
C ALA A 32 -31.14 7.31 61.77
N THR A 33 -30.19 7.26 62.71
CA THR A 33 -28.76 7.44 62.42
C THR A 33 -28.17 6.35 61.51
N VAL A 34 -28.63 5.10 61.61
CA VAL A 34 -28.22 4.02 60.70
C VAL A 34 -28.72 4.26 59.27
N TYR A 35 -29.98 4.69 59.12
CA TYR A 35 -30.54 5.08 57.81
C TYR A 35 -29.81 6.29 57.21
N LEU A 36 -29.53 7.32 58.01
CA LEU A 36 -28.76 8.50 57.57
C LEU A 36 -27.34 8.13 57.14
N PHE A 37 -26.69 7.19 57.82
CA PHE A 37 -25.38 6.68 57.40
C PHE A 37 -25.45 5.92 56.07
N HIS A 38 -26.46 5.07 55.88
CA HIS A 38 -26.71 4.41 54.59
C HIS A 38 -26.99 5.40 53.46
N TRP A 39 -27.79 6.44 53.73
CA TRP A 39 -28.06 7.51 52.78
C TRP A 39 -26.80 8.32 52.45
N ARG A 40 -25.98 8.71 53.43
CA ARG A 40 -24.70 9.38 53.19
C ARG A 40 -23.77 8.51 52.35
N LYS A 41 -23.71 7.21 52.62
CA LYS A 41 -22.91 6.26 51.84
C LYS A 41 -23.41 6.14 50.40
N LEU A 42 -24.73 6.15 50.18
CA LEU A 42 -25.34 6.16 48.84
C LEU A 42 -25.08 7.46 48.09
N VAL A 43 -25.28 8.62 48.73
CA VAL A 43 -25.02 9.94 48.15
C VAL A 43 -23.53 10.10 47.82
N TYR A 44 -22.64 9.73 48.73
CA TYR A 44 -21.19 9.73 48.48
C TYR A 44 -20.79 8.80 47.33
N LYS A 45 -21.42 7.62 47.23
CA LYS A 45 -21.20 6.68 46.12
C LYS A 45 -21.70 7.26 44.79
N LEU A 46 -22.87 7.91 44.79
CA LEU A 46 -23.46 8.55 43.61
C LEU A 46 -22.65 9.76 43.16
N ASP A 47 -22.16 10.57 44.08
CA ASP A 47 -21.35 11.75 43.80
C ASP A 47 -19.97 11.36 43.23
N ASN A 48 -19.36 10.30 43.78
CA ASN A 48 -18.17 9.68 43.19
C ASN A 48 -18.44 9.10 41.80
N GLN A 49 -19.55 8.40 41.59
CA GLN A 49 -19.93 7.91 40.25
C GLN A 49 -20.09 9.06 39.25
N ASN A 50 -20.74 10.16 39.65
CA ASN A 50 -20.85 11.37 38.83
C ASN A 50 -19.49 12.01 38.54
N LEU A 51 -18.55 11.96 39.47
CA LEU A 51 -17.20 12.48 39.26
C LEU A 51 -16.42 11.62 38.24
N TYR A 52 -16.55 10.29 38.32
CA TYR A 52 -15.93 9.35 37.39
C TYR A 52 -16.56 9.37 36.00
N SER A 53 -17.83 9.77 35.86
CA SER A 53 -18.51 9.87 34.56
C SER A 53 -18.25 11.17 33.81
N LYS A 54 -17.71 12.22 34.46
CA LYS A 54 -17.37 13.52 33.82
C LYS A 54 -16.56 13.41 32.51
N PRO A 55 -15.57 12.49 32.38
CA PRO A 55 -14.79 12.34 31.14
C PRO A 55 -15.50 11.55 30.04
N MET A 56 -16.62 10.85 30.33
CA MET A 56 -17.28 9.94 29.39
C MET A 56 -17.75 10.61 28.08
N PRO A 57 -18.27 11.85 28.07
CA PRO A 57 -18.59 12.54 26.82
C PRO A 57 -17.36 12.78 25.93
N TRP A 58 -16.20 13.06 26.51
CA TRP A 58 -14.94 13.18 25.76
C TRP A 58 -14.45 11.83 25.24
N ILE A 59 -14.65 10.75 26.01
CA ILE A 59 -14.44 9.38 25.52
C ILE A 59 -15.34 9.10 24.31
N GLY A 60 -16.59 9.55 24.34
CA GLY A 60 -17.48 9.45 23.19
C GLY A 60 -16.98 10.20 21.96
N MET A 61 -16.39 11.39 22.13
CA MET A 61 -15.75 12.12 21.03
C MET A 61 -14.54 11.38 20.45
N TYR A 62 -13.75 10.68 21.28
CA TYR A 62 -12.67 9.81 20.77
C TYR A 62 -13.22 8.65 19.93
N ILE A 63 -14.35 8.05 20.33
CA ILE A 63 -15.04 6.99 19.55
C ILE A 63 -15.51 7.56 18.21
N ALA A 64 -16.13 8.73 18.21
CA ALA A 64 -16.60 9.42 17.02
C ALA A 64 -15.45 9.73 16.04
N PHE A 65 -14.34 10.28 16.53
CA PHE A 65 -13.16 10.58 15.72
C PHE A 65 -12.51 9.32 15.14
N ALA A 66 -12.34 8.27 15.95
CA ALA A 66 -11.83 6.99 15.47
C ALA A 66 -12.75 6.38 14.38
N SER A 67 -14.07 6.47 14.56
CA SER A 67 -15.05 6.03 13.57
C SER A 67 -14.91 6.81 12.25
N LEU A 68 -14.72 8.12 12.33
CA LEU A 68 -14.50 8.99 11.16
C LEU A 68 -13.23 8.60 10.38
N LEU A 69 -12.13 8.30 11.08
CA LEU A 69 -10.89 7.83 10.44
C LEU A 69 -11.11 6.52 9.67
N CYS A 70 -11.82 5.57 10.25
CA CYS A 70 -12.20 4.32 9.56
C CYS A 70 -13.04 4.61 8.31
N ILE A 71 -14.01 5.53 8.39
CA ILE A 71 -14.86 5.91 7.25
C ILE A 71 -14.03 6.54 6.13
N PHE A 72 -13.15 7.49 6.45
CA PHE A 72 -12.30 8.12 5.45
C PHE A 72 -11.37 7.12 4.76
N ALA A 73 -10.79 6.17 5.52
CA ALA A 73 -9.96 5.12 4.95
C ALA A 73 -10.76 4.21 4.01
N MET A 74 -11.96 3.77 4.41
CA MET A 74 -12.86 2.97 3.55
C MET A 74 -13.27 3.72 2.28
N MET A 75 -13.58 5.03 2.40
CA MET A 75 -13.97 5.86 1.26
C MET A 75 -12.80 6.15 0.32
N ALA A 76 -11.59 6.30 0.83
CA ALA A 76 -10.39 6.44 0.02
C ALA A 76 -10.17 5.18 -0.85
N ASP A 77 -10.39 3.98 -0.30
CA ASP A 77 -10.33 2.73 -1.06
C ASP A 77 -11.44 2.61 -2.10
N LEU A 78 -12.66 3.04 -1.77
CA LEU A 78 -13.77 3.10 -2.71
C LEU A 78 -13.44 4.02 -3.91
N LEU A 79 -12.98 5.24 -3.63
CA LEU A 79 -12.59 6.21 -4.65
C LEU A 79 -11.38 5.72 -5.48
N HIS A 80 -10.41 5.08 -4.84
CA HIS A 80 -9.27 4.48 -5.52
C HIS A 80 -9.69 3.39 -6.51
N GLY A 81 -10.59 2.49 -6.10
CA GLY A 81 -11.14 1.46 -6.97
C GLY A 81 -11.93 2.05 -8.16
N LEU A 82 -12.76 3.08 -7.93
CA LEU A 82 -13.49 3.78 -9.01
C LEU A 82 -12.52 4.45 -10.00
N ARG A 83 -11.54 5.20 -9.50
CA ARG A 83 -10.55 5.92 -10.32
C ARG A 83 -9.74 4.97 -11.21
N ASN A 84 -9.39 3.80 -10.68
CA ASN A 84 -8.62 2.78 -11.40
C ASN A 84 -9.51 1.79 -12.17
N ARG A 85 -10.84 1.98 -12.14
CA ARG A 85 -11.84 1.08 -12.77
C ARG A 85 -11.71 -0.38 -12.30
N LYS A 86 -11.23 -0.59 -11.08
CA LYS A 86 -11.15 -1.89 -10.41
C LYS A 86 -12.43 -2.09 -9.58
N LEU A 87 -13.42 -2.79 -10.14
CA LEU A 87 -14.73 -3.02 -9.52
C LEU A 87 -14.70 -3.90 -8.26
N TRP A 88 -13.55 -4.53 -7.97
CA TRP A 88 -13.34 -5.30 -6.75
C TRP A 88 -12.74 -4.46 -5.60
N PHE A 89 -12.54 -3.16 -5.80
CA PHE A 89 -12.11 -2.19 -4.77
C PHE A 89 -10.92 -2.70 -3.93
N PRO A 90 -9.71 -2.75 -4.50
CA PRO A 90 -8.52 -3.18 -3.76
C PRO A 90 -8.31 -2.32 -2.51
N CYS A 91 -7.84 -2.94 -1.44
CA CYS A 91 -7.58 -2.25 -0.17
C CYS A 91 -6.16 -1.70 -0.19
N LYS A 92 -6.03 -0.38 -0.16
CA LYS A 92 -4.73 0.33 -0.12
C LYS A 92 -4.62 1.21 1.13
N TYR A 93 -5.69 1.88 1.51
CA TYR A 93 -5.74 2.82 2.62
C TYR A 93 -6.29 2.18 3.90
N PHE A 94 -7.38 1.41 3.80
CA PHE A 94 -7.94 0.68 4.94
C PHE A 94 -7.39 -0.76 4.94
N THR A 95 -6.19 -0.90 5.50
CA THR A 95 -5.51 -2.20 5.63
C THR A 95 -5.49 -2.67 7.07
N LEU A 96 -5.65 -3.97 7.29
CA LEU A 96 -5.62 -4.54 8.64
C LEU A 96 -4.16 -4.62 9.11
N ASN A 97 -3.82 -3.86 10.14
CA ASN A 97 -2.50 -3.83 10.77
C ASN A 97 -2.66 -3.38 12.23
N ALA A 98 -1.57 -3.32 12.98
CA ALA A 98 -1.62 -2.93 14.40
C ALA A 98 -2.28 -1.54 14.62
N ALA A 99 -2.01 -0.57 13.74
CA ALA A 99 -2.57 0.76 13.85
C ALA A 99 -4.08 0.77 13.58
N SER A 100 -4.54 0.15 12.49
CA SER A 100 -5.97 0.09 12.18
C SER A 100 -6.75 -0.74 13.19
N LEU A 101 -6.19 -1.85 13.72
CA LEU A 101 -6.77 -2.61 14.82
C LEU A 101 -6.97 -1.77 16.09
N THR A 102 -6.00 -0.90 16.41
CA THR A 102 -6.11 0.01 17.56
C THR A 102 -7.22 1.04 17.34
N VAL A 103 -7.31 1.65 16.16
CA VAL A 103 -8.38 2.59 15.81
C VAL A 103 -9.75 1.91 15.84
N ILE A 104 -9.85 0.68 15.32
CA ILE A 104 -11.09 -0.11 15.35
C ILE A 104 -11.49 -0.39 16.81
N ALA A 105 -10.55 -0.81 17.66
CA ALA A 105 -10.83 -1.07 19.08
C ALA A 105 -11.39 0.16 19.81
N VAL A 106 -10.91 1.36 19.46
CA VAL A 106 -11.49 2.63 19.97
C VAL A 106 -12.88 2.87 19.38
N ALA A 107 -13.08 2.68 18.07
CA ALA A 107 -14.36 2.89 17.40
C ALA A 107 -15.48 1.94 17.91
N ILE A 108 -15.13 0.72 18.33
CA ILE A 108 -16.07 -0.27 18.88
C ILE A 108 -16.14 -0.24 20.42
N LYS A 109 -15.58 0.78 21.07
CA LYS A 109 -15.56 0.85 22.53
C LYS A 109 -16.97 0.90 23.14
N LEU A 110 -17.94 1.45 22.41
CA LEU A 110 -19.31 1.61 22.89
C LEU A 110 -20.00 0.27 23.26
N PRO A 111 -20.06 -0.75 22.37
CA PRO A 111 -20.59 -2.06 22.74
C PRO A 111 -19.69 -2.86 23.71
N MET A 112 -18.43 -2.45 23.89
CA MET A 112 -17.51 -3.06 24.86
C MET A 112 -17.71 -2.57 26.30
N ASP A 113 -18.42 -1.46 26.49
CA ASP A 113 -18.65 -0.86 27.80
C ASP A 113 -19.76 -1.60 28.56
N LEU A 114 -19.33 -2.36 29.57
CA LEU A 114 -20.18 -3.10 30.51
C LEU A 114 -20.53 -2.28 31.75
N THR A 115 -19.86 -1.16 31.98
CA THR A 115 -19.92 -0.41 33.24
C THR A 115 -20.97 0.69 33.22
N ASN A 116 -21.25 1.25 32.04
CA ASN A 116 -22.24 2.32 31.88
C ASN A 116 -23.60 1.76 31.42
N LEU A 117 -24.65 2.14 32.15
CA LEU A 117 -26.04 1.87 31.75
C LEU A 117 -26.38 2.71 30.51
N MET A 118 -27.09 2.10 29.56
CA MET A 118 -27.43 2.69 28.27
C MET A 118 -28.88 2.38 27.88
N PRO A 119 -29.88 2.80 28.69
CA PRO A 119 -31.26 2.36 28.53
C PRO A 119 -32.05 3.15 27.47
N ALA A 120 -31.59 4.34 27.06
CA ALA A 120 -32.36 5.17 26.14
C ALA A 120 -32.38 4.59 24.71
N SER A 121 -33.42 4.95 23.94
CA SER A 121 -33.57 4.56 22.52
C SER A 121 -32.32 4.85 21.70
N VAL A 122 -31.77 6.05 21.85
CA VAL A 122 -30.55 6.50 21.14
C VAL A 122 -29.35 5.67 21.56
N ASP A 123 -29.22 5.35 22.85
CA ASP A 123 -28.10 4.59 23.39
C ASP A 123 -28.09 3.14 22.85
N ILE A 124 -29.25 2.46 22.88
CA ILE A 124 -29.42 1.10 22.35
C ILE A 124 -29.18 1.06 20.84
N THR A 125 -29.72 2.05 20.12
CA THR A 125 -29.54 2.18 18.66
C THR A 125 -28.06 2.41 18.31
N ALA A 126 -27.37 3.29 19.05
CA ALA A 126 -25.95 3.55 18.85
C ALA A 126 -25.10 2.29 19.07
N LYS A 127 -25.37 1.53 20.15
CA LYS A 127 -24.71 0.24 20.43
C LYS A 127 -24.91 -0.77 19.30
N PHE A 128 -26.16 -0.92 18.84
CA PHE A 128 -26.47 -1.79 17.71
C PHE A 128 -25.76 -1.34 16.43
N GLY A 129 -25.77 -0.03 16.17
CA GLY A 129 -25.06 0.60 15.07
C GLY A 129 -23.55 0.38 15.11
N SER A 130 -22.91 0.41 16.28
CA SER A 130 -21.49 0.09 16.46
C SER A 130 -21.16 -1.36 16.08
N MET A 131 -22.05 -2.31 16.41
CA MET A 131 -21.87 -3.71 16.01
C MET A 131 -21.99 -3.89 14.49
N CYS A 132 -22.99 -3.25 13.87
CA CYS A 132 -23.13 -3.22 12.40
C CYS A 132 -21.94 -2.53 11.74
N PHE A 133 -21.42 -1.46 12.32
CA PHE A 133 -20.24 -0.76 11.84
C PHE A 133 -18.99 -1.65 11.89
N MET A 134 -18.82 -2.46 12.94
CA MET A 134 -17.76 -3.47 13.01
C MET A 134 -17.88 -4.51 11.88
N CYS A 135 -19.08 -5.04 11.62
CA CYS A 135 -19.32 -5.93 10.48
C CYS A 135 -18.93 -5.27 9.15
N THR A 136 -19.30 -4.01 8.95
CA THR A 136 -18.96 -3.25 7.74
C THR A 136 -17.47 -3.01 7.60
N MET A 137 -16.77 -2.69 8.69
CA MET A 137 -15.30 -2.55 8.70
C MET A 137 -14.62 -3.87 8.35
N MET A 138 -15.03 -4.98 8.95
CA MET A 138 -14.52 -6.32 8.63
C MET A 138 -14.78 -6.67 7.15
N ALA A 139 -15.97 -6.40 6.60
CA ALA A 139 -16.24 -6.68 5.19
C ALA A 139 -15.33 -5.87 4.24
N ASN A 140 -14.95 -4.65 4.63
CA ASN A 140 -14.02 -3.82 3.86
C ASN A 140 -12.56 -4.22 4.03
N LEU A 141 -12.15 -4.68 5.21
CA LEU A 141 -10.77 -5.10 5.49
C LEU A 141 -10.42 -6.48 4.94
N LEU A 142 -11.42 -7.31 4.60
CA LEU A 142 -11.19 -8.70 4.19
C LEU A 142 -10.20 -8.86 3.00
N PRO A 143 -10.24 -8.04 1.93
CA PRO A 143 -9.25 -8.14 0.85
C PRO A 143 -7.82 -7.74 1.29
N SER A 144 -7.68 -6.93 2.34
CA SER A 144 -6.37 -6.50 2.84
C SER A 144 -5.53 -7.66 3.39
N LEU A 145 -6.16 -8.77 3.81
CA LEU A 145 -5.46 -9.99 4.23
C LEU A 145 -4.48 -10.51 3.18
N ALA A 146 -4.79 -10.30 1.91
CA ALA A 146 -3.96 -10.78 0.81
C ALA A 146 -2.70 -9.93 0.58
N THR A 147 -2.64 -8.72 1.15
CA THR A 147 -1.53 -7.77 1.00
C THR A 147 -0.38 -8.01 1.96
N MET A 148 -0.65 -8.71 3.05
CA MET A 148 0.30 -8.90 4.14
C MET A 148 1.23 -10.07 3.85
N ASN A 149 2.47 -10.00 4.32
CA ASN A 149 3.32 -11.18 4.34
C ASN A 149 2.73 -12.26 5.26
N SER A 150 3.17 -13.52 5.11
CA SER A 150 2.59 -14.65 5.83
C SER A 150 2.66 -14.55 7.36
N LYS A 151 3.69 -13.92 7.93
CA LYS A 151 3.86 -13.78 9.40
C LYS A 151 2.94 -12.69 9.94
N GLU A 152 2.93 -11.55 9.27
CA GLU A 152 2.06 -10.40 9.55
C GLU A 152 0.59 -10.79 9.45
N LEU A 153 0.20 -11.55 8.42
CA LEU A 153 -1.15 -12.06 8.26
C LEU A 153 -1.61 -12.86 9.49
N VAL A 154 -0.79 -13.78 9.99
CA VAL A 154 -1.14 -14.60 11.16
C VAL A 154 -1.27 -13.74 12.41
N ALA A 155 -0.33 -12.83 12.66
CA ALA A 155 -0.36 -11.95 13.82
C ALA A 155 -1.61 -11.04 13.82
N ASN A 156 -1.91 -10.41 12.69
CA ASN A 156 -3.06 -9.52 12.56
C ASN A 156 -4.40 -10.28 12.68
N ILE A 157 -4.49 -11.51 12.18
CA ILE A 157 -5.67 -12.37 12.36
C ILE A 157 -5.86 -12.74 13.82
N ILE A 158 -4.80 -13.14 14.54
CA ILE A 158 -4.91 -13.46 15.97
C ILE A 158 -5.42 -12.25 16.76
N ALA A 159 -4.88 -11.06 16.51
CA ALA A 159 -5.32 -9.84 17.17
C ALA A 159 -6.79 -9.51 16.86
N LEU A 160 -7.23 -9.67 15.60
CA LEU A 160 -8.63 -9.49 15.21
C LEU A 160 -9.55 -10.51 15.88
N VAL A 161 -9.13 -11.79 15.97
CA VAL A 161 -9.88 -12.85 16.64
C VAL A 161 -10.10 -12.51 18.11
N VAL A 162 -9.05 -12.09 18.81
CA VAL A 162 -9.16 -11.66 20.21
C VAL A 162 -10.15 -10.51 20.34
N LEU A 163 -10.01 -9.46 19.52
CA LEU A 163 -10.89 -8.29 19.57
C LEU A 163 -12.37 -8.65 19.38
N VAL A 164 -12.69 -9.45 18.35
CA VAL A 164 -14.07 -9.83 18.04
C VAL A 164 -14.64 -10.79 19.09
N ILE A 165 -13.85 -11.74 19.61
CA ILE A 165 -14.31 -12.63 20.68
C ILE A 165 -14.61 -11.84 21.95
N THR A 166 -13.76 -10.87 22.31
CA THR A 166 -14.04 -10.01 23.47
C THR A 166 -15.31 -9.19 23.26
N LEU A 167 -15.51 -8.62 22.07
CA LEU A 167 -16.75 -7.92 21.72
C LEU A 167 -17.98 -8.81 21.87
N VAL A 168 -17.95 -10.01 21.30
CA VAL A 168 -19.05 -10.97 21.39
C VAL A 168 -19.31 -11.37 22.84
N GLY A 169 -18.26 -11.66 23.61
CA GLY A 169 -18.36 -11.99 25.03
C GLY A 169 -19.05 -10.89 25.84
N ASN A 170 -18.64 -9.63 25.64
CA ASN A 170 -19.23 -8.48 26.31
C ASN A 170 -20.71 -8.30 25.95
N VAL A 171 -21.07 -8.46 24.67
CA VAL A 171 -22.48 -8.37 24.24
C VAL A 171 -23.32 -9.51 24.82
N CYS A 172 -22.80 -10.74 24.84
CA CYS A 172 -23.48 -11.88 25.45
C CYS A 172 -23.74 -11.67 26.96
N ILE A 173 -22.78 -11.08 27.69
CA ILE A 173 -22.97 -10.70 29.09
C ILE A 173 -24.10 -9.67 29.22
N GLN A 174 -24.15 -8.66 28.35
CA GLN A 174 -25.21 -7.64 28.36
C GLN A 174 -26.60 -8.21 28.06
N ILE A 175 -26.68 -9.18 27.14
CA ILE A 175 -27.93 -9.91 26.85
C ILE A 175 -28.36 -10.72 28.08
N HIS A 176 -27.44 -11.48 28.68
CA HIS A 176 -27.77 -12.32 29.83
C HIS A 176 -28.18 -11.52 31.07
N THR A 177 -27.57 -10.37 31.30
CA THR A 177 -27.87 -9.48 32.43
C THR A 177 -29.15 -8.65 32.23
N GLY A 178 -29.81 -8.74 31.07
CA GLY A 178 -31.03 -7.99 30.77
C GLY A 178 -30.81 -6.49 30.58
N ILE A 179 -29.57 -6.01 30.54
CA ILE A 179 -29.24 -4.58 30.38
C ILE A 179 -29.75 -4.02 29.04
N LEU A 180 -29.82 -4.87 27.99
CA LEU A 180 -30.37 -4.49 26.68
C LEU A 180 -31.91 -4.50 26.62
N ASP A 181 -32.58 -5.09 27.61
CA ASP A 181 -34.04 -5.20 27.68
C ASP A 181 -34.65 -4.25 28.73
N TYR A 182 -33.82 -3.55 29.51
CA TYR A 182 -34.25 -2.54 30.47
C TYR A 182 -34.50 -1.20 29.78
N TYR A 183 -35.78 -0.82 29.70
CA TYR A 183 -36.22 0.47 29.17
C TYR A 183 -36.82 1.28 30.31
N GLU A 184 -36.30 2.48 30.58
CA GLU A 184 -37.02 3.47 31.38
C GLU A 184 -38.09 4.09 30.47
N ASP A 185 -39.28 3.47 30.41
CA ASP A 185 -40.45 4.15 29.88
C ASP A 185 -41.06 4.97 31.02
N ASP A 186 -41.09 6.29 30.85
CA ASP A 186 -41.63 7.29 31.79
C ASP A 186 -43.17 7.29 31.82
N TYR A 187 -43.82 6.17 31.46
CA TYR A 187 -45.27 6.01 31.51
C TYR A 187 -45.63 4.98 32.57
N VAL A 188 -45.83 5.47 33.79
CA VAL A 188 -46.72 4.83 34.76
C VAL A 188 -48.10 4.77 34.13
N PHE A 189 -48.45 3.64 33.51
CA PHE A 189 -49.84 3.35 33.18
C PHE A 189 -50.61 3.24 34.51
N PRO A 190 -51.72 3.97 34.69
CA PRO A 190 -52.62 3.70 35.80
C PRO A 190 -53.17 2.29 35.64
N GLU A 191 -53.15 1.51 36.71
CA GLU A 191 -53.68 0.15 36.81
C GLU A 191 -55.11 0.03 36.28
N THR A 192 -55.30 -0.16 34.97
CA THR A 192 -56.61 -0.53 34.39
C THR A 192 -56.43 -1.21 33.05
N SER A 193 -55.91 -2.44 33.06
CA SER A 193 -56.38 -3.54 32.19
C SER A 193 -55.52 -4.79 32.41
N GLY A 194 -56.16 -5.85 32.91
CA GLY A 194 -55.56 -7.16 33.17
C GLY A 194 -55.28 -7.98 31.91
N TYR A 195 -54.43 -7.46 31.02
CA TYR A 195 -53.79 -8.25 29.98
C TYR A 195 -52.30 -7.94 29.99
N ALA A 196 -51.53 -8.80 30.66
CA ALA A 196 -50.07 -8.81 30.54
C ALA A 196 -49.71 -9.25 29.11
N TYR A 197 -49.74 -8.32 28.17
CA TYR A 197 -48.95 -8.46 26.96
C TYR A 197 -47.49 -8.47 27.42
N VAL A 198 -46.90 -9.66 27.48
CA VAL A 198 -45.44 -9.82 27.42
C VAL A 198 -45.03 -9.28 26.06
N ASN A 199 -44.86 -7.96 25.96
CA ASN A 199 -44.33 -7.31 24.77
C ASN A 199 -42.87 -7.73 24.64
N PHE A 200 -42.66 -8.80 23.87
CA PHE A 200 -41.37 -9.29 23.41
C PHE A 200 -40.71 -8.17 22.61
N HIS A 201 -39.87 -7.35 23.25
CA HIS A 201 -39.34 -6.13 22.64
C HIS A 201 -38.18 -6.48 21.67
N PRO A 202 -38.12 -5.89 20.45
CA PRO A 202 -37.17 -6.25 19.39
C PRO A 202 -35.67 -5.94 19.65
N SER A 203 -35.29 -5.49 20.85
CA SER A 203 -33.90 -5.14 21.21
C SER A 203 -33.01 -6.38 21.40
N GLY A 204 -33.39 -7.33 22.26
CA GLY A 204 -32.60 -8.55 22.50
C GLY A 204 -32.42 -9.44 21.27
N SER A 205 -33.45 -9.57 20.43
CA SER A 205 -33.37 -10.35 19.17
C SER A 205 -32.46 -9.68 18.13
N SER A 206 -32.48 -8.35 18.04
CA SER A 206 -31.57 -7.61 17.15
C SER A 206 -30.10 -7.77 17.56
N ALA A 207 -29.79 -7.68 18.86
CA ALA A 207 -28.44 -7.88 19.37
C ALA A 207 -27.91 -9.29 19.12
N LEU A 208 -28.77 -10.31 19.29
CA LEU A 208 -28.43 -11.70 19.00
C LEU A 208 -28.11 -11.91 17.49
N ILE A 209 -28.88 -11.29 16.60
CA ILE A 209 -28.59 -11.33 15.15
C ILE A 209 -27.24 -10.68 14.83
N SER A 210 -26.90 -9.56 15.49
CA SER A 210 -25.59 -8.92 15.33
C SER A 210 -24.44 -9.79 15.83
N VAL A 211 -24.60 -10.48 16.97
CA VAL A 211 -23.60 -11.44 17.47
C VAL A 211 -23.38 -12.57 16.46
N VAL A 212 -24.46 -13.16 15.95
CA VAL A 212 -24.37 -14.22 14.93
C VAL A 212 -23.65 -13.71 13.68
N THR A 213 -23.99 -12.50 13.23
CA THR A 213 -23.37 -11.86 12.05
C THR A 213 -21.85 -11.65 12.25
N LEU A 214 -21.44 -11.15 13.42
CA LEU A 214 -20.03 -10.94 13.77
C LEU A 214 -19.25 -12.26 13.84
N LEU A 215 -19.83 -13.31 14.43
CA LEU A 215 -19.22 -14.64 14.48
C LEU A 215 -19.08 -15.25 13.08
N MET A 216 -20.08 -15.10 12.22
CA MET A 216 -20.01 -15.54 10.82
C MET A 216 -18.91 -14.81 10.05
N MET A 217 -18.78 -13.49 10.24
CA MET A 217 -17.69 -12.71 9.66
C MET A 217 -16.32 -13.17 10.19
N LEU A 218 -16.19 -13.45 11.48
CA LEU A 218 -14.96 -13.96 12.08
C LEU A 218 -14.55 -15.32 11.50
N ILE A 219 -15.51 -16.24 11.38
CA ILE A 219 -15.30 -17.56 10.76
C ILE A 219 -14.83 -17.40 9.31
N ILE A 220 -15.49 -16.52 8.55
CA ILE A 220 -15.09 -16.17 7.17
C ILE A 220 -13.65 -15.67 7.11
N TYR A 221 -13.24 -14.84 8.07
CA TYR A 221 -11.88 -14.31 8.17
C TYR A 221 -10.84 -15.41 8.36
N VAL A 222 -11.05 -16.28 9.34
CA VAL A 222 -10.13 -17.38 9.66
C VAL A 222 -10.03 -18.37 8.49
N CYS A 223 -11.16 -18.74 7.89
CA CYS A 223 -11.17 -19.62 6.72
C CYS A 223 -10.49 -18.99 5.50
N SER A 224 -10.70 -17.69 5.28
CA SER A 224 -10.07 -16.96 4.17
C SER A 224 -8.56 -16.81 4.38
N SER A 225 -8.09 -16.52 5.59
CA SER A 225 -6.64 -16.39 5.87
C SER A 225 -5.88 -17.69 5.61
N LEU A 226 -6.46 -18.85 5.96
CA LEU A 226 -5.87 -20.16 5.68
C LEU A 226 -5.77 -20.41 4.18
N ALA A 227 -6.84 -20.10 3.43
CA ALA A 227 -6.87 -20.25 1.98
C ALA A 227 -5.90 -19.29 1.28
N ILE A 228 -5.79 -18.04 1.73
CA ILE A 228 -4.85 -17.05 1.21
C ILE A 228 -3.41 -17.55 1.37
N LEU A 229 -3.05 -18.07 2.55
CA LEU A 229 -1.70 -18.56 2.82
C LEU A 229 -1.28 -19.66 1.84
N LYS A 230 -2.19 -20.62 1.55
CA LYS A 230 -1.90 -21.68 0.56
C LYS A 230 -1.95 -21.16 -0.87
N SER A 231 -2.88 -20.26 -1.17
CA SER A 231 -3.03 -19.68 -2.51
C SER A 231 -1.77 -18.92 -2.92
N LYS A 232 -1.16 -18.15 -2.00
CA LYS A 232 0.13 -17.49 -2.24
C LYS A 232 1.23 -18.48 -2.61
N GLN A 233 1.32 -19.60 -1.90
CA GLN A 233 2.31 -20.65 -2.20
C GLN A 233 2.09 -21.24 -3.59
N ILE A 234 0.84 -21.57 -3.95
CA ILE A 234 0.51 -22.14 -5.27
C ILE A 234 0.81 -21.14 -6.39
N LEU A 235 0.40 -19.89 -6.22
CA LEU A 235 0.64 -18.81 -7.18
C LEU A 235 2.13 -18.54 -7.35
N GLU A 236 2.91 -18.60 -6.27
CA GLU A 236 4.36 -18.47 -6.33
C GLU A 236 4.98 -19.59 -7.17
N THR A 237 4.62 -20.84 -6.90
CA THR A 237 5.13 -21.97 -7.68
C THR A 237 4.75 -21.88 -9.16
N LYS A 238 3.50 -21.51 -9.47
CA LYS A 238 3.06 -21.31 -10.86
C LYS A 238 3.77 -20.15 -11.54
N TYR A 239 3.99 -19.03 -10.83
CA TYR A 239 4.75 -17.90 -11.35
C TYR A 239 6.19 -18.30 -11.69
N GLN A 240 6.88 -19.02 -10.79
CA GLN A 240 8.25 -19.49 -11.04
C GLN A 240 8.31 -20.43 -12.24
N ALA A 241 7.36 -21.35 -12.37
CA ALA A 241 7.27 -22.25 -13.54
C ALA A 241 7.04 -21.45 -14.84
N SER A 242 6.04 -20.56 -14.87
CA SER A 242 5.77 -19.71 -16.05
C SER A 242 6.93 -18.79 -16.38
N HIS A 243 7.62 -18.25 -15.38
CA HIS A 243 8.80 -17.43 -15.59
C HIS A 243 9.94 -18.23 -16.22
N GLN A 244 10.24 -19.42 -15.69
CA GLN A 244 11.27 -20.30 -16.26
C GLN A 244 10.95 -20.68 -17.70
N THR A 245 9.70 -21.04 -18.01
CA THR A 245 9.28 -21.30 -19.40
C THR A 245 9.47 -20.07 -20.29
N THR A 246 9.14 -18.88 -19.79
CA THR A 246 9.30 -17.62 -20.55
C THR A 246 10.78 -17.28 -20.78
N LEU A 247 11.67 -17.58 -19.82
CA LEU A 247 13.11 -17.43 -19.99
C LEU A 247 13.69 -18.39 -21.04
N MET A 248 13.11 -19.59 -21.19
CA MET A 248 13.53 -20.58 -22.17
C MET A 248 12.95 -20.29 -23.58
N ASP A 249 11.72 -19.77 -23.66
CA ASP A 249 11.06 -19.40 -24.92
C ASP A 249 11.56 -18.06 -25.48
N GLN A 250 11.99 -17.12 -24.63
CA GLN A 250 12.67 -15.91 -25.08
C GLN A 250 14.13 -16.23 -25.34
N GLU A 251 14.54 -16.18 -26.61
CA GLU A 251 15.91 -15.91 -27.06
C GLU A 251 16.45 -14.58 -26.50
N LEU A 252 16.57 -14.47 -25.17
CA LEU A 252 17.18 -13.36 -24.45
C LEU A 252 18.70 -13.56 -24.29
N GLN A 253 19.27 -14.47 -25.07
CA GLN A 253 20.70 -14.78 -25.19
C GLN A 253 21.16 -14.74 -26.65
N GLN A 254 20.68 -13.80 -27.47
CA GLN A 254 21.48 -13.34 -28.60
C GLN A 254 22.18 -12.04 -28.18
N PRO A 255 23.45 -12.12 -27.73
CA PRO A 255 24.22 -10.94 -27.35
C PRO A 255 24.36 -10.05 -28.59
N GLY A 256 23.87 -8.82 -28.49
CA GLY A 256 24.09 -7.79 -29.52
C GLY A 256 22.84 -7.26 -30.24
N ARG A 257 21.63 -7.81 -30.05
CA ARG A 257 20.41 -7.23 -30.65
C ARG A 257 19.55 -6.49 -29.62
N LEU A 258 19.47 -5.16 -29.77
CA LEU A 258 18.66 -4.31 -28.90
C LEU A 258 17.18 -4.73 -28.92
N LEU A 259 16.55 -4.82 -27.74
CA LEU A 259 15.12 -5.09 -27.64
C LEU A 259 14.34 -3.87 -28.16
N THR A 260 13.55 -4.06 -29.21
CA THR A 260 12.66 -2.99 -29.72
C THR A 260 11.60 -2.61 -28.69
N VAL A 261 11.11 -1.37 -28.76
CA VAL A 261 10.02 -0.90 -27.89
C VAL A 261 8.78 -1.78 -28.00
N GLU A 262 8.44 -2.32 -29.18
CA GLU A 262 7.30 -3.24 -29.34
C GLU A 262 7.48 -4.53 -28.55
N LYS A 263 8.70 -5.10 -28.56
CA LYS A 263 9.02 -6.31 -27.77
C LYS A 263 8.98 -6.01 -26.28
N LEU A 264 9.47 -4.86 -25.84
CA LEU A 264 9.36 -4.40 -24.44
C LEU A 264 7.90 -4.22 -24.03
N LYS A 265 7.07 -3.56 -24.85
CA LYS A 265 5.62 -3.39 -24.61
C LYS A 265 4.92 -4.74 -24.48
N GLN A 266 5.28 -5.70 -25.33
CA GLN A 266 4.73 -7.06 -25.24
C GLN A 266 5.17 -7.75 -23.94
N HIS A 267 6.45 -7.68 -23.58
CA HIS A 267 6.98 -8.29 -22.36
C HIS A 267 6.34 -7.70 -21.09
N VAL A 268 6.29 -6.37 -20.98
CA VAL A 268 5.60 -5.68 -19.88
C VAL A 268 4.12 -6.09 -19.83
N SER A 269 3.45 -6.20 -20.98
CA SER A 269 2.05 -6.66 -21.02
C SER A 269 1.89 -8.11 -20.55
N ASN A 270 2.80 -9.01 -20.93
CA ASN A 270 2.78 -10.41 -20.54
C ASN A 270 2.95 -10.55 -19.02
N TYR A 271 3.95 -9.87 -18.44
CA TYR A 271 4.20 -9.85 -17.00
C TYR A 271 3.08 -9.15 -16.22
N TRP A 272 2.49 -8.11 -16.79
CA TRP A 272 1.32 -7.45 -16.19
C TRP A 272 0.13 -8.41 -16.07
N VAL A 273 -0.13 -9.23 -17.09
CA VAL A 273 -1.17 -10.27 -17.03
C VAL A 273 -0.83 -11.29 -15.95
N MET A 274 0.41 -11.78 -15.87
CA MET A 274 0.82 -12.70 -14.79
C MET A 274 0.60 -12.08 -13.40
N ALA A 275 1.00 -10.83 -13.21
CA ALA A 275 0.92 -10.18 -11.89
C ALA A 275 -0.50 -9.82 -11.47
N GLU A 276 -1.35 -9.33 -12.38
CA GLU A 276 -2.76 -9.03 -12.05
C GLU A 276 -3.55 -10.33 -11.80
N THR A 277 -3.36 -11.36 -12.62
CA THR A 277 -4.07 -12.64 -12.45
C THR A 277 -3.54 -13.43 -11.26
N GLY A 278 -2.24 -13.34 -10.99
CA GLY A 278 -1.58 -13.91 -9.81
C GLY A 278 -1.64 -13.01 -8.57
N SER A 279 -2.34 -11.88 -8.60
CA SER A 279 -2.45 -10.97 -7.46
C SER A 279 -3.27 -11.62 -6.34
N PRO A 280 -2.73 -11.77 -5.12
CA PRO A 280 -3.48 -12.35 -4.00
C PRO A 280 -4.77 -11.57 -3.68
N GLN A 281 -4.76 -10.24 -3.87
CA GLN A 281 -5.94 -9.40 -3.67
C GLN A 281 -7.05 -9.71 -4.69
N PHE A 282 -6.68 -9.82 -5.97
CA PHE A 282 -7.61 -10.17 -7.04
C PHE A 282 -8.25 -11.54 -6.78
N MET A 283 -7.43 -12.51 -6.36
CA MET A 283 -7.90 -13.85 -6.00
C MET A 283 -8.85 -13.84 -4.80
N THR A 284 -8.50 -13.10 -3.75
CA THR A 284 -9.35 -12.97 -2.55
C THR A 284 -10.68 -12.32 -2.89
N ALA A 285 -10.70 -11.31 -3.77
CA ALA A 285 -11.94 -10.73 -4.26
C ALA A 285 -12.82 -11.74 -5.01
N CYS A 286 -12.23 -12.74 -5.64
CA CYS A 286 -12.94 -13.82 -6.33
C CYS A 286 -13.39 -14.96 -5.40
N PHE A 287 -13.02 -14.96 -4.11
CA PHE A 287 -13.47 -15.99 -3.17
C PHE A 287 -14.96 -15.89 -2.86
N ALA A 288 -15.59 -17.05 -2.65
CA ALA A 288 -16.98 -17.13 -2.20
C ALA A 288 -17.15 -16.48 -0.82
N THR A 289 -16.13 -16.54 0.04
CA THR A 289 -16.13 -15.90 1.36
C THR A 289 -16.24 -14.38 1.28
N THR A 290 -15.53 -13.73 0.36
CA THR A 290 -15.61 -12.27 0.14
C THR A 290 -16.97 -11.85 -0.40
N SER A 291 -17.54 -12.64 -1.31
CA SER A 291 -18.89 -12.41 -1.82
C SER A 291 -19.95 -12.58 -0.73
N ALA A 292 -19.83 -13.64 0.08
CA ALA A 292 -20.71 -13.87 1.22
C ALA A 292 -20.60 -12.76 2.28
N ALA A 293 -19.40 -12.29 2.59
CA ALA A 293 -19.17 -11.15 3.47
C ALA A 293 -19.87 -9.87 2.96
N GLY A 294 -19.91 -9.65 1.64
CA GLY A 294 -20.68 -8.57 1.02
C GLY A 294 -22.18 -8.69 1.25
N VAL A 295 -22.75 -9.90 1.12
CA VAL A 295 -24.18 -10.16 1.40
C VAL A 295 -24.50 -9.98 2.89
N ILE A 296 -23.66 -10.52 3.78
CA ILE A 296 -23.79 -10.37 5.23
C ILE A 296 -23.74 -8.89 5.63
N CYS A 297 -22.82 -8.12 5.03
CA CYS A 297 -22.72 -6.67 5.23
C CYS A 297 -23.98 -5.93 4.76
N ALA A 298 -24.54 -6.30 3.60
CA ALA A 298 -25.79 -5.72 3.10
C ALA A 298 -26.98 -6.01 4.02
N LEU A 299 -27.10 -7.26 4.50
CA LEU A 299 -28.13 -7.65 5.46
C LEU A 299 -27.99 -6.87 6.77
N SER A 300 -26.78 -6.76 7.31
CA SER A 300 -26.51 -6.00 8.54
C SER A 300 -26.87 -4.51 8.39
N SER A 301 -26.50 -3.89 7.26
CA SER A 301 -26.88 -2.50 6.96
C SER A 301 -28.39 -2.32 6.79
N GLY A 302 -29.07 -3.26 6.14
CA GLY A 302 -30.52 -3.23 5.96
C GLY A 302 -31.27 -3.35 7.28
N LEU A 303 -30.83 -4.26 8.16
CA LEU A 303 -31.37 -4.42 9.51
C LEU A 303 -31.16 -3.16 10.35
N HIS A 304 -29.95 -2.58 10.33
CA HIS A 304 -29.66 -1.33 11.04
C HIS A 304 -30.54 -0.17 10.56
N THR A 305 -30.67 -0.02 9.24
CA THR A 305 -31.52 1.03 8.65
C THR A 305 -32.99 0.84 9.02
N SER A 306 -33.50 -0.40 8.97
CA SER A 306 -34.87 -0.71 9.36
C SER A 306 -35.12 -0.41 10.84
N PHE A 307 -34.16 -0.76 11.71
CA PHE A 307 -34.24 -0.48 13.14
C PHE A 307 -34.28 1.03 13.44
N VAL A 308 -33.49 1.84 12.73
CA VAL A 308 -33.51 3.30 12.83
C VAL A 308 -34.86 3.88 12.35
N ILE A 309 -35.41 3.38 11.23
CA ILE A 309 -36.70 3.83 10.71
C ILE A 309 -37.83 3.58 11.71
N VAL A 310 -37.89 2.36 12.28
CA VAL A 310 -38.92 1.99 13.25
C VAL A 310 -38.85 2.86 14.52
N ASN A 311 -37.64 3.22 14.96
CA ASN A 311 -37.42 3.99 16.19
C ASN A 311 -37.24 5.50 15.96
N PHE A 312 -37.47 6.01 14.74
CA PHE A 312 -37.11 7.37 14.34
C PHE A 312 -37.70 8.44 15.27
N LYS A 313 -38.98 8.34 15.63
CA LYS A 313 -39.64 9.31 16.54
C LYS A 313 -38.95 9.36 17.91
N LYS A 314 -38.66 8.19 18.49
CA LYS A 314 -37.99 8.05 19.79
C LYS A 314 -36.53 8.53 19.76
N ILE A 315 -35.86 8.47 18.61
CA ILE A 315 -34.49 8.96 18.42
C ILE A 315 -34.49 10.49 18.26
N ALA A 316 -35.46 11.03 17.53
CA ALA A 316 -35.59 12.47 17.28
C ALA A 316 -35.85 13.30 18.55
N GLU A 317 -36.38 12.68 19.60
CA GLU A 317 -36.58 13.30 20.92
C GLU A 317 -35.25 13.55 21.68
N HIS A 318 -34.11 13.06 21.19
CA HIS A 318 -32.76 13.27 21.76
C HIS A 318 -32.61 12.93 23.25
N LYS A 319 -33.47 12.06 23.80
CA LYS A 319 -33.31 11.55 25.17
C LYS A 319 -32.15 10.56 25.20
N TYR A 320 -31.12 10.86 25.99
CA TYR A 320 -29.99 9.99 26.28
C TYR A 320 -29.81 9.92 27.80
N ASN A 321 -29.69 8.70 28.33
CA ASN A 321 -29.53 8.47 29.78
C ASN A 321 -28.16 7.85 30.10
N SER A 322 -27.28 7.72 29.09
CA SER A 322 -25.92 7.22 29.26
C SER A 322 -24.93 8.30 29.74
N ASP A 323 -23.88 7.85 30.42
CA ASP A 323 -22.76 8.72 30.85
C ASP A 323 -22.03 9.40 29.69
N TYR A 324 -22.21 8.90 28.45
CA TYR A 324 -21.71 9.52 27.23
C TYR A 324 -22.44 10.83 26.86
N ARG A 325 -23.63 11.08 27.43
CA ARG A 325 -24.40 12.32 27.27
C ARG A 325 -24.53 12.76 25.80
N TRP A 326 -24.21 14.03 25.51
CA TRP A 326 -24.31 14.68 24.20
C TRP A 326 -23.43 14.07 23.11
N SER A 327 -22.41 13.27 23.47
CA SER A 327 -21.57 12.59 22.49
C SER A 327 -22.26 11.41 21.83
N MET A 328 -23.33 10.88 22.44
CA MET A 328 -23.97 9.65 21.99
C MET A 328 -24.71 9.79 20.65
N PRO A 329 -25.51 10.85 20.42
CA PRO A 329 -26.06 11.14 19.09
C PRO A 329 -24.98 11.32 18.01
N VAL A 330 -23.83 11.91 18.37
CA VAL A 330 -22.71 12.14 17.44
C VAL A 330 -22.10 10.81 16.99
N ILE A 331 -21.85 9.89 17.94
CA ILE A 331 -21.36 8.54 17.64
C ILE A 331 -22.35 7.82 16.72
N PHE A 332 -23.64 7.83 17.08
CA PHE A 332 -24.70 7.20 16.31
C PHE A 332 -24.71 7.70 14.86
N MET A 333 -24.75 9.01 14.65
CA MET A 333 -24.83 9.60 13.30
C MET A 333 -23.60 9.26 12.44
N ILE A 334 -22.39 9.39 13.01
CA ILE A 334 -21.15 9.09 12.28
C ILE A 334 -21.11 7.61 11.89
N GLN A 335 -21.40 6.70 12.83
CA GLN A 335 -21.35 5.27 12.55
C GLN A 335 -22.47 4.81 11.61
N PHE A 336 -23.67 5.39 11.71
CA PHE A 336 -24.77 5.12 10.76
C PHE A 336 -24.39 5.50 9.33
N ILE A 337 -23.84 6.70 9.13
CA ILE A 337 -23.29 7.14 7.85
C ILE A 337 -22.18 6.18 7.38
N GLY A 338 -21.30 5.80 8.31
CA GLY A 338 -20.22 4.85 8.05
C GLY A 338 -20.68 3.47 7.61
N VAL A 339 -21.77 2.94 8.17
CA VAL A 339 -22.38 1.68 7.75
C VAL A 339 -22.87 1.81 6.30
N ILE A 340 -23.69 2.83 5.99
CA ILE A 340 -24.25 3.02 4.63
C ILE A 340 -23.13 3.15 3.59
N LEU A 341 -22.18 4.05 3.82
CA LEU A 341 -21.08 4.30 2.89
C LEU A 341 -20.14 3.09 2.77
N GLY A 342 -19.85 2.43 3.90
CA GLY A 342 -18.99 1.26 3.95
C GLY A 342 -19.60 0.03 3.29
N THR A 343 -20.93 -0.11 3.20
CA THR A 343 -21.59 -1.25 2.55
C THR A 343 -21.45 -1.24 1.02
N ILE A 344 -21.19 -0.08 0.40
CA ILE A 344 -21.08 0.07 -1.06
C ILE A 344 -19.99 -0.85 -1.65
N ALA A 345 -18.77 -0.81 -1.10
CA ALA A 345 -17.65 -1.57 -1.66
C ALA A 345 -17.82 -3.10 -1.51
N PRO A 346 -18.19 -3.67 -0.34
CA PRO A 346 -18.47 -5.11 -0.20
C PRO A 346 -19.58 -5.62 -1.11
N VAL A 347 -20.67 -4.85 -1.28
CA VAL A 347 -21.75 -5.21 -2.21
C VAL A 347 -21.26 -5.20 -3.65
N ALA A 348 -20.52 -4.17 -4.05
CA ALA A 348 -19.98 -4.10 -5.40
C ALA A 348 -18.96 -5.21 -5.70
N ARG A 349 -18.15 -5.63 -4.70
CA ARG A 349 -17.27 -6.82 -4.81
C ARG A 349 -18.06 -8.10 -5.06
N CYS A 350 -19.17 -8.28 -4.34
CA CYS A 350 -20.07 -9.42 -4.53
C CYS A 350 -20.57 -9.51 -5.99
N PHE A 351 -20.98 -8.38 -6.58
CA PHE A 351 -21.38 -8.35 -8.00
C PHE A 351 -20.20 -8.46 -8.98
N ALA A 352 -19.03 -7.93 -8.64
CA ALA A 352 -17.83 -8.04 -9.48
C ALA A 352 -17.38 -9.50 -9.62
N ALA A 353 -17.43 -10.29 -8.53
CA ALA A 353 -17.13 -11.71 -8.55
C ALA A 353 -18.04 -12.49 -9.52
N LEU A 354 -19.30 -12.08 -9.65
CA LEU A 354 -20.22 -12.64 -10.65
C LEU A 354 -19.78 -12.28 -12.08
N ARG A 355 -19.39 -11.01 -12.33
CA ARG A 355 -18.94 -10.54 -13.65
C ARG A 355 -17.71 -11.31 -14.16
N PHE A 356 -16.77 -11.66 -13.27
CA PHE A 356 -15.57 -12.42 -13.64
C PHE A 356 -15.86 -13.88 -14.00
N LYS A 357 -16.99 -14.42 -13.55
CA LYS A 357 -17.31 -15.85 -13.60
C LYS A 357 -18.52 -16.19 -14.49
N LEU A 358 -19.10 -15.21 -15.18
CA LEU A 358 -20.34 -15.34 -15.95
C LEU A 358 -20.16 -16.04 -17.31
N SER A 359 -19.66 -17.28 -17.31
CA SER A 359 -19.82 -18.21 -18.44
C SER A 359 -20.98 -19.16 -18.15
N VAL A 360 -21.77 -19.51 -19.17
CA VAL A 360 -22.92 -20.44 -19.04
C VAL A 360 -22.49 -21.80 -18.46
N LYS A 361 -21.27 -22.26 -18.79
CA LYS A 361 -20.64 -23.46 -18.21
C LYS A 361 -20.35 -23.32 -16.71
N TRP A 362 -19.96 -22.13 -16.24
CA TRP A 362 -19.65 -21.89 -14.83
C TRP A 362 -20.90 -21.88 -13.96
N ILE A 363 -22.02 -21.31 -14.43
CA ILE A 363 -23.31 -21.34 -13.72
C ILE A 363 -23.73 -22.80 -13.46
N TRP A 364 -23.58 -23.68 -14.45
CA TRP A 364 -23.82 -25.12 -14.30
C TRP A 364 -22.81 -25.81 -13.37
N LYS A 365 -21.52 -25.45 -13.41
CA LYS A 365 -20.51 -25.94 -12.44
C LYS A 365 -20.79 -25.42 -11.02
N GLN A 366 -21.43 -24.26 -10.86
CA GLN A 366 -21.82 -23.71 -9.57
C GLN A 366 -22.97 -24.48 -8.91
N VAL A 367 -23.77 -25.22 -9.68
CA VAL A 367 -24.77 -26.17 -9.15
C VAL A 367 -24.10 -27.33 -8.39
N ASN A 368 -22.82 -27.64 -8.68
CA ASN A 368 -21.98 -28.52 -7.85
C ASN A 368 -21.40 -27.77 -6.62
N VAL A 369 -22.26 -27.12 -5.84
CA VAL A 369 -21.92 -26.31 -4.65
C VAL A 369 -21.06 -27.08 -3.64
N CYS A 370 -21.19 -28.41 -3.60
CA CYS A 370 -20.51 -29.29 -2.65
C CYS A 370 -19.01 -29.52 -2.94
N LYS A 371 -18.51 -29.21 -4.15
CA LYS A 371 -17.07 -29.38 -4.45
C LYS A 371 -16.28 -28.24 -3.80
N VAL A 372 -15.45 -28.56 -2.80
CA VAL A 372 -14.53 -27.63 -2.15
C VAL A 372 -13.15 -27.77 -2.78
N GLU A 373 -12.57 -26.65 -3.22
CA GLU A 373 -11.25 -26.62 -3.84
C GLU A 373 -10.14 -26.96 -2.81
N SER A 374 -9.10 -27.65 -3.26
CA SER A 374 -8.06 -28.19 -2.38
C SER A 374 -7.36 -27.12 -1.54
N TYR A 375 -7.09 -25.94 -2.12
CA TYR A 375 -6.40 -24.83 -1.48
C TYR A 375 -7.08 -24.31 -0.20
N TRP A 376 -8.39 -24.52 -0.04
CA TRP A 376 -9.08 -24.18 1.21
C TRP A 376 -8.58 -25.03 2.37
N THR A 377 -8.50 -26.35 2.18
CA THR A 377 -8.21 -27.29 3.26
C THR A 377 -6.75 -27.74 3.33
N GLN A 378 -5.97 -27.54 2.27
CA GLN A 378 -4.65 -28.15 2.14
C GLN A 378 -3.68 -27.69 3.23
N LYS A 379 -3.75 -26.43 3.68
CA LYS A 379 -2.89 -25.98 4.79
C LYS A 379 -3.16 -26.74 6.09
N LEU A 380 -4.42 -27.06 6.38
CA LEU A 380 -4.79 -27.87 7.54
C LEU A 380 -4.33 -29.32 7.38
N TYR A 381 -4.37 -29.88 6.17
CA TYR A 381 -3.77 -31.19 5.88
C TYR A 381 -2.25 -31.18 6.07
N ASP A 382 -1.55 -30.16 5.57
CA ASP A 382 -0.10 -29.97 5.75
C ASP A 382 0.24 -29.92 7.25
N TRP A 383 -0.53 -29.17 8.04
CA TRP A 383 -0.37 -29.13 9.51
C TRP A 383 -0.70 -30.46 10.18
N LYS A 384 -1.71 -31.18 9.70
CA LYS A 384 -2.07 -32.50 10.23
C LYS A 384 -0.94 -33.50 10.05
N GLN A 385 -0.23 -33.44 8.92
CA GLN A 385 0.90 -34.32 8.60
C GLN A 385 2.25 -33.85 9.18
N SER A 386 2.37 -32.57 9.55
CA SER A 386 3.64 -32.03 10.08
C SER A 386 4.10 -32.71 11.38
N ASN A 387 5.39 -32.96 11.51
CA ASN A 387 6.01 -33.40 12.76
C ASN A 387 6.29 -32.19 13.66
N ILE A 388 5.82 -32.22 14.91
CA ILE A 388 6.16 -31.19 15.90
C ILE A 388 7.31 -31.73 16.74
N THR A 389 8.43 -31.02 16.73
CA THR A 389 9.59 -31.32 17.58
C THR A 389 9.28 -30.83 18.99
N PHE A 390 8.93 -31.75 19.89
CA PHE A 390 8.61 -31.39 21.28
C PHE A 390 9.88 -31.40 22.14
N LEU A 391 10.14 -30.27 22.79
CA LEU A 391 11.19 -30.07 23.79
C LEU A 391 10.75 -30.75 25.10
N SER A 392 11.08 -32.03 25.27
CA SER A 392 10.86 -32.81 26.51
C SER A 392 9.40 -33.07 26.92
N SER A 393 8.87 -34.25 26.56
CA SER A 393 7.63 -34.80 27.12
C SER A 393 7.67 -36.34 27.07
N SER A 394 7.02 -37.01 28.04
CA SER A 394 6.96 -38.48 28.12
C SER A 394 6.31 -39.08 26.86
N ARG A 395 6.66 -40.33 26.51
CA ARG A 395 6.15 -41.02 25.31
C ARG A 395 4.61 -41.02 25.25
N ASN A 396 3.95 -41.23 26.38
CA ASN A 396 2.49 -41.27 26.48
C ASN A 396 1.86 -39.89 26.24
N CYS A 397 2.44 -38.83 26.80
CA CYS A 397 1.95 -37.46 26.59
C CYS A 397 2.13 -37.02 25.13
N LYS A 398 3.26 -37.38 24.49
CA LYS A 398 3.46 -37.15 23.05
C LYS A 398 2.38 -37.83 22.18
N ILE A 399 2.00 -39.06 22.50
CA ILE A 399 0.93 -39.79 21.78
C ILE A 399 -0.41 -39.08 21.95
N VAL A 400 -0.78 -38.69 23.18
CA VAL A 400 -2.04 -38.00 23.46
C VAL A 400 -2.11 -36.66 22.72
N ILE A 401 -1.04 -35.85 22.77
CA ILE A 401 -0.97 -34.56 22.06
C ILE A 401 -1.10 -34.75 20.55
N GLN A 402 -0.41 -35.75 19.97
CA GLN A 402 -0.52 -36.03 18.53
C GLN A 402 -1.93 -36.50 18.15
N ASN A 403 -2.56 -37.37 18.94
CA ASN A 403 -3.95 -37.78 18.69
C ASN A 403 -4.92 -36.61 18.80
N LEU A 404 -4.75 -35.73 19.80
CA LEU A 404 -5.57 -34.53 19.97
C LEU A 404 -5.36 -33.53 18.84
N LYS A 405 -4.13 -33.38 18.35
CA LYS A 405 -3.79 -32.60 17.14
C LYS A 405 -4.50 -33.16 15.91
N ILE A 406 -4.41 -34.47 15.68
CA ILE A 406 -5.04 -35.13 14.52
C ILE A 406 -6.55 -34.95 14.57
N LEU A 407 -7.17 -35.17 15.75
CA LEU A 407 -8.59 -35.01 15.97
C LEU A 407 -9.04 -33.57 15.72
N SER A 408 -8.40 -32.60 16.38
CA SER A 408 -8.72 -31.17 16.24
C SER A 408 -8.58 -30.68 14.80
N LEU A 409 -7.49 -31.00 14.12
CA LEU A 409 -7.29 -30.63 12.72
C LEU A 409 -8.29 -31.32 11.78
N SER A 410 -8.68 -32.57 12.07
CA SER A 410 -9.71 -33.26 11.30
C SER A 410 -11.06 -32.56 11.43
N THR A 411 -11.44 -32.13 12.63
CA THR A 411 -12.65 -31.35 12.88
C THR A 411 -12.58 -30.00 12.16
N PHE A 412 -11.45 -29.29 12.21
CA PHE A 412 -11.28 -28.02 11.50
C PHE A 412 -11.35 -28.16 9.98
N ILE A 413 -10.84 -29.26 9.41
CA ILE A 413 -10.96 -29.55 7.97
C ILE A 413 -12.44 -29.72 7.59
N GLY A 414 -13.20 -30.51 8.37
CA GLY A 414 -14.63 -30.69 8.16
C GLY A 414 -15.38 -29.36 8.25
N PHE A 415 -15.11 -28.59 9.30
CA PHE A 415 -15.71 -27.28 9.53
C PHE A 415 -15.42 -26.29 8.39
N GLN A 416 -14.16 -26.19 7.94
CA GLN A 416 -13.78 -25.30 6.85
C GLN A 416 -14.49 -25.67 5.53
N LYS A 417 -14.65 -26.97 5.24
CA LYS A 417 -15.45 -27.40 4.07
C LYS A 417 -16.90 -26.93 4.18
N THR A 418 -17.53 -27.12 5.34
CA THR A 418 -18.91 -26.69 5.59
C THR A 418 -19.06 -25.18 5.41
N VAL A 419 -18.15 -24.38 5.96
CA VAL A 419 -18.15 -22.92 5.83
C VAL A 419 -18.04 -22.49 4.36
N VAL A 420 -17.13 -23.10 3.59
CA VAL A 420 -16.96 -22.76 2.18
C VAL A 420 -18.22 -23.08 1.38
N VAL A 421 -18.84 -24.24 1.62
CA VAL A 421 -20.11 -24.62 0.98
C VAL A 421 -21.21 -23.61 1.34
N ALA A 422 -21.35 -23.24 2.63
CA ALA A 422 -22.31 -22.22 3.06
C ALA A 422 -22.06 -20.87 2.38
N CYS A 423 -20.80 -20.42 2.27
CA CYS A 423 -20.46 -19.18 1.57
C CYS A 423 -20.81 -19.23 0.08
N LYS A 424 -20.62 -20.39 -0.58
CA LYS A 424 -21.03 -20.59 -1.98
C LYS A 424 -22.55 -20.48 -2.13
N ILE A 425 -23.33 -21.04 -1.20
CA ILE A 425 -24.80 -20.91 -1.18
C ILE A 425 -25.22 -19.44 -1.02
N ILE A 426 -24.63 -18.72 -0.06
CA ILE A 426 -24.94 -17.29 0.19
C ILE A 426 -24.62 -16.45 -1.06
N THR A 427 -23.56 -16.78 -1.80
CA THR A 427 -23.16 -16.08 -3.03
C THR A 427 -24.19 -16.23 -4.15
N THR A 428 -25.04 -17.26 -4.12
CA THR A 428 -26.10 -17.45 -5.12
C THR A 428 -27.28 -16.49 -4.91
N ILE A 429 -27.48 -15.97 -3.70
CA ILE A 429 -28.60 -15.05 -3.37
C ILE A 429 -28.59 -13.79 -4.27
N PRO A 430 -27.47 -13.06 -4.43
CA PRO A 430 -27.38 -11.94 -5.38
C PRO A 430 -27.69 -12.32 -6.83
N ILE A 431 -27.37 -13.55 -7.26
CA ILE A 431 -27.65 -14.02 -8.62
C ILE A 431 -29.15 -14.13 -8.82
N PHE A 432 -29.85 -14.78 -7.89
CA PHE A 432 -31.31 -14.86 -7.92
C PHE A 432 -31.95 -13.49 -7.84
N PHE A 433 -31.43 -12.60 -6.99
CA PHE A 433 -31.91 -11.21 -6.93
C PHE A 433 -31.76 -10.49 -8.26
N VAL A 434 -30.61 -10.60 -8.95
CA VAL A 434 -30.42 -9.98 -10.27
C VAL A 434 -31.33 -10.62 -11.32
N ILE A 435 -31.50 -11.94 -11.32
CA ILE A 435 -32.41 -12.62 -12.26
C ILE A 435 -33.86 -12.17 -12.02
N CYS A 436 -34.31 -12.15 -10.77
CA CYS A 436 -35.63 -11.65 -10.38
C CYS A 436 -35.80 -10.19 -10.78
N VAL A 437 -34.83 -9.32 -10.47
CA VAL A 437 -34.86 -7.90 -10.83
C VAL A 437 -34.86 -7.72 -12.35
N VAL A 438 -34.07 -8.45 -13.12
CA VAL A 438 -34.06 -8.38 -14.59
C VAL A 438 -35.37 -8.91 -15.20
N TYR A 439 -35.95 -9.96 -14.60
CA TYR A 439 -37.23 -10.52 -15.01
C TYR A 439 -38.40 -9.57 -14.68
N CYS A 440 -38.37 -8.92 -13.51
CA CYS A 440 -39.33 -7.90 -13.08
C CYS A 440 -39.13 -6.55 -13.80
N LEU A 441 -37.89 -6.19 -14.18
CA LEU A 441 -37.52 -4.92 -14.83
C LEU A 441 -37.32 -5.07 -16.34
N ARG A 442 -38.21 -5.80 -17.04
CA ARG A 442 -38.38 -5.62 -18.51
C ARG A 442 -38.66 -4.16 -18.92
N CYS A 443 -38.84 -3.25 -17.95
CA CYS A 443 -38.80 -1.81 -18.11
C CYS A 443 -37.79 -1.14 -17.14
N TRP A 444 -36.51 -0.96 -17.51
CA TRP A 444 -35.80 0.34 -17.32
C TRP A 444 -34.38 0.39 -17.94
N LYS A 445 -34.10 1.46 -18.70
CA LYS A 445 -32.81 1.80 -19.34
C LYS A 445 -31.63 2.13 -18.38
N TRP A 446 -31.84 2.14 -17.06
CA TRP A 446 -30.94 2.75 -16.06
C TRP A 446 -29.86 1.79 -15.57
N LEU A 447 -30.20 0.50 -15.39
CA LEU A 447 -29.23 -0.58 -15.15
C LEU A 447 -28.22 -0.70 -16.31
N LYS A 448 -28.63 -0.42 -17.55
CA LYS A 448 -27.73 -0.37 -18.71
C LYS A 448 -26.64 0.71 -18.52
N ALA A 449 -26.96 1.90 -18.03
CA ALA A 449 -25.98 2.98 -17.84
C ALA A 449 -24.90 2.64 -16.79
N MET A 450 -25.28 1.97 -15.70
CA MET A 450 -24.35 1.59 -14.62
C MET A 450 -23.38 0.47 -15.04
N PHE A 451 -23.81 -0.42 -15.96
CA PHE A 451 -22.96 -1.48 -16.54
C PHE A 451 -22.27 -1.10 -17.87
N SER A 452 -22.73 -0.04 -18.56
CA SER A 452 -22.21 0.42 -19.86
C SER A 452 -21.19 1.56 -19.77
N ALA A 453 -20.87 2.10 -18.59
CA ALA A 453 -19.87 3.17 -18.42
C ALA A 453 -18.41 2.78 -18.80
N SER A 454 -18.17 1.59 -19.38
CA SER A 454 -16.89 1.22 -19.98
C SER A 454 -16.95 0.81 -21.46
N SER A 455 -18.11 0.91 -22.12
CA SER A 455 -18.24 0.54 -23.54
C SER A 455 -18.13 1.77 -24.45
N ILE A 456 -16.90 2.17 -24.75
CA ILE A 456 -16.61 2.78 -26.06
C ILE A 456 -15.94 1.68 -26.88
N MET A 457 -16.71 1.16 -27.84
CA MET A 457 -16.21 0.33 -28.95
C MET A 457 -15.41 1.24 -29.90
N PRO A 458 -14.20 0.82 -30.30
CA PRO A 458 -13.87 0.88 -31.71
C PRO A 458 -13.43 -0.50 -32.23
N GLY A 459 -13.64 -0.69 -33.54
CA GLY A 459 -13.65 -1.96 -34.27
C GLY A 459 -12.53 -2.96 -33.96
N GLN A 460 -12.90 -4.24 -34.02
CA GLN A 460 -11.96 -5.36 -33.96
C GLN A 460 -11.11 -5.39 -35.23
N ASN A 461 -9.79 -5.24 -35.10
CA ASN A 461 -8.84 -5.65 -36.13
C ASN A 461 -8.48 -7.13 -35.94
N PRO A 462 -8.40 -7.95 -37.00
CA PRO A 462 -8.07 -9.38 -36.92
C PRO A 462 -6.70 -9.68 -36.29
N ALA A 463 -5.78 -8.70 -36.28
CA ALA A 463 -4.48 -8.81 -35.60
C ALA A 463 -4.56 -8.91 -34.05
N GLN A 464 -5.64 -8.47 -33.41
CA GLN A 464 -5.81 -8.60 -31.95
C GLN A 464 -6.15 -10.03 -31.50
N LEU A 465 -6.78 -10.83 -32.38
CA LEU A 465 -7.24 -12.18 -32.02
C LEU A 465 -6.09 -13.18 -31.84
N GLY A 466 -4.97 -12.99 -32.55
CA GLY A 466 -3.74 -13.77 -32.37
C GLY A 466 -3.04 -13.46 -31.04
N LYS A 467 -2.93 -12.17 -30.68
CA LYS A 467 -2.30 -11.72 -29.42
C LYS A 467 -3.04 -12.22 -28.17
N ASP A 468 -4.38 -12.35 -28.22
CA ASP A 468 -5.17 -12.85 -27.08
C ASP A 468 -4.94 -14.35 -26.80
N LYS A 469 -4.54 -15.16 -27.82
CA LYS A 469 -4.18 -16.58 -27.62
C LYS A 469 -2.83 -16.75 -26.92
N ASP A 470 -1.86 -15.88 -27.23
CA ASP A 470 -0.55 -15.90 -26.58
C ASP A 470 -0.63 -15.44 -25.11
N LEU A 471 -1.46 -14.43 -24.82
CA LEU A 471 -1.65 -13.91 -23.44
C LEU A 471 -2.28 -14.93 -22.48
N ARG A 472 -3.02 -15.93 -22.97
CA ARG A 472 -3.60 -16.98 -22.10
C ARG A 472 -2.54 -17.80 -21.36
N ARG A 473 -1.36 -17.99 -21.97
CA ARG A 473 -0.24 -18.71 -21.35
C ARG A 473 0.33 -17.99 -20.12
N TYR A 474 0.06 -16.68 -20.02
CA TYR A 474 0.52 -15.80 -18.94
C TYR A 474 -0.51 -15.63 -17.82
N VAL A 475 -1.66 -16.31 -17.89
CA VAL A 475 -2.71 -16.22 -16.87
C VAL A 475 -2.41 -17.21 -15.75
N LEU A 476 -2.20 -16.71 -14.54
CA LEU A 476 -2.03 -17.54 -13.34
C LEU A 476 -3.38 -17.81 -12.69
N GLN A 477 -3.78 -19.07 -12.58
CA GLN A 477 -5.00 -19.49 -11.89
C GLN A 477 -4.73 -20.55 -10.82
N LEU A 478 -5.56 -20.60 -9.78
CA LEU A 478 -5.49 -21.66 -8.75
C LEU A 478 -5.98 -23.02 -9.26
N GLU A 479 -6.96 -23.05 -10.16
CA GLU A 479 -7.51 -24.27 -10.77
C GLU A 479 -7.37 -24.16 -12.28
N ASP A 480 -6.81 -25.17 -12.95
CA ASP A 480 -6.44 -25.11 -14.37
C ASP A 480 -7.67 -25.22 -15.32
N ASP A 481 -8.85 -25.47 -14.75
CA ASP A 481 -10.09 -25.86 -15.45
C ASP A 481 -11.08 -24.68 -15.68
N ILE A 482 -10.71 -23.44 -15.38
CA ILE A 482 -11.59 -22.28 -15.52
C ILE A 482 -11.17 -21.45 -16.75
N ASP A 483 -12.02 -21.45 -17.78
CA ASP A 483 -11.92 -20.51 -18.88
C ASP A 483 -11.95 -19.08 -18.32
N PHE A 484 -10.78 -18.43 -18.29
CA PHE A 484 -10.68 -17.04 -17.86
C PHE A 484 -11.53 -16.20 -18.82
N ALA A 485 -12.46 -15.41 -18.27
CA ALA A 485 -13.35 -14.60 -19.11
C ALA A 485 -12.50 -13.70 -20.02
N GLU A 486 -12.60 -13.90 -21.33
CA GLU A 486 -11.84 -13.17 -22.35
C GLU A 486 -12.01 -11.64 -22.20
N ARG A 487 -13.20 -11.20 -21.75
CA ARG A 487 -13.47 -9.81 -21.40
C ARG A 487 -12.58 -9.27 -20.29
N THR A 488 -12.27 -10.09 -19.28
CA THR A 488 -11.40 -9.73 -18.15
C THR A 488 -9.95 -9.62 -18.62
N LEU A 489 -9.47 -10.59 -19.41
CA LEU A 489 -8.12 -10.54 -19.99
C LEU A 489 -7.91 -9.30 -20.84
N LYS A 490 -8.88 -9.01 -21.71
CA LYS A 490 -8.88 -7.81 -22.54
C LYS A 490 -8.90 -6.53 -21.70
N SER A 491 -9.61 -6.54 -20.57
CA SER A 491 -9.62 -5.39 -19.64
C SER A 491 -8.26 -5.20 -18.97
N ILE A 492 -7.62 -6.29 -18.51
CA ILE A 492 -6.28 -6.26 -17.91
C ILE A 492 -5.24 -5.77 -18.92
N SER A 493 -5.22 -6.32 -20.13
CA SER A 493 -4.31 -5.86 -21.19
C SER A 493 -4.55 -4.38 -21.58
N LYS A 494 -5.80 -3.93 -21.64
CA LYS A 494 -6.11 -2.51 -21.88
C LYS A 494 -5.62 -1.60 -20.75
N SER A 495 -5.53 -2.08 -19.51
CA SER A 495 -5.12 -1.27 -18.37
C SER A 495 -3.63 -0.88 -18.42
N VAL A 496 -2.74 -1.83 -18.72
CA VAL A 496 -1.29 -1.55 -18.86
C VAL A 496 -1.00 -0.66 -20.06
N ASN A 497 -1.69 -0.87 -21.19
CA ASN A 497 -1.56 -0.01 -22.36
C ASN A 497 -1.95 1.45 -22.06
N ARG A 498 -2.96 1.67 -21.19
CA ARG A 498 -3.31 3.03 -20.74
C ARG A 498 -2.25 3.62 -19.82
N LEU A 499 -1.64 2.82 -18.95
CA LEU A 499 -0.56 3.27 -18.08
C LEU A 499 0.65 3.73 -18.91
N ILE A 500 1.08 2.90 -19.87
CA ILE A 500 2.16 3.23 -20.80
C ILE A 500 1.82 4.51 -21.58
N ARG A 501 0.62 4.60 -22.18
CA ARG A 501 0.21 5.80 -22.94
C ARG A 501 0.11 7.06 -22.09
N LYS A 502 -0.19 6.94 -20.79
CA LYS A 502 -0.19 8.08 -19.87
C LYS A 502 1.25 8.53 -19.58
N ALA A 503 2.15 7.58 -19.37
CA ALA A 503 3.57 7.83 -19.13
C ALA A 503 4.30 8.36 -20.37
N GLU A 504 3.89 7.97 -21.59
CA GLU A 504 4.37 8.55 -22.85
C GLU A 504 4.15 10.07 -22.94
N LYS A 505 3.18 10.63 -22.20
CA LYS A 505 2.95 12.09 -22.14
C LYS A 505 3.87 12.81 -21.14
N GLN A 506 4.63 12.07 -20.34
CA GLN A 506 5.50 12.58 -19.28
C GLN A 506 6.98 12.44 -19.66
N GLN A 507 7.27 12.45 -20.97
CA GLN A 507 8.62 12.30 -21.49
C GLN A 507 9.54 13.47 -21.06
N PRO A 508 10.81 13.18 -20.79
CA PRO A 508 11.78 14.18 -20.34
C PRO A 508 12.27 15.00 -21.53
N ASN A 509 11.59 16.12 -21.82
CA ASN A 509 11.84 16.93 -23.01
C ASN A 509 13.23 17.58 -23.02
N ASN A 510 13.78 17.94 -21.86
CA ASN A 510 15.09 18.61 -21.80
C ASN A 510 16.22 17.59 -21.93
N LEU A 511 16.06 16.41 -21.33
CA LEU A 511 16.95 15.28 -21.57
C LEU A 511 16.98 14.90 -23.06
N MET A 512 15.82 14.84 -23.73
CA MET A 512 15.77 14.52 -25.16
C MET A 512 16.54 15.54 -26.02
N LYS A 513 16.44 16.83 -25.70
CA LYS A 513 17.24 17.86 -26.39
C LYS A 513 18.74 17.67 -26.15
N LEU A 514 19.13 17.37 -24.91
CA LEU A 514 20.53 17.12 -24.56
C LEU A 514 21.09 15.87 -25.27
N LEU A 515 20.32 14.80 -25.36
CA LEU A 515 20.72 13.57 -26.05
C LEU A 515 20.86 13.78 -27.57
N ALA A 516 20.11 14.71 -28.16
CA ALA A 516 20.18 15.01 -29.59
C ALA A 516 21.52 15.67 -30.01
N GLU A 517 22.23 16.31 -29.08
CA GLU A 517 23.56 16.90 -29.33
C GLU A 517 24.65 15.83 -29.49
N SER A 518 24.40 14.62 -28.99
CA SER A 518 25.32 13.48 -29.07
C SER A 518 25.02 12.63 -30.30
N SER A 519 26.02 12.37 -31.14
CA SER A 519 25.94 11.42 -32.25
C SER A 519 26.70 10.10 -31.99
N GLY A 520 27.39 9.98 -30.85
CA GLY A 520 28.29 8.88 -30.54
C GLY A 520 28.44 8.64 -29.03
N PHE A 521 29.59 8.08 -28.65
CA PHE A 521 29.90 7.74 -27.25
C PHE A 521 31.34 8.15 -26.87
N GLU A 522 31.99 8.99 -27.68
CA GLU A 522 33.41 9.34 -27.52
C GLU A 522 33.70 10.08 -26.20
N GLY A 523 32.72 10.83 -25.71
CA GLY A 523 32.77 11.49 -24.41
C GLY A 523 32.93 10.53 -23.23
N VAL A 524 32.53 9.26 -23.37
CA VAL A 524 32.76 8.23 -22.35
C VAL A 524 34.25 7.90 -22.23
N GLU A 525 34.99 7.92 -23.35
CA GLU A 525 36.43 7.73 -23.33
C GLU A 525 37.16 8.97 -22.79
N LYS A 526 36.73 10.16 -23.23
CA LYS A 526 37.45 11.42 -23.03
C LYS A 526 37.39 12.02 -21.62
N PHE A 527 36.40 11.67 -20.79
CA PHE A 527 36.18 12.37 -19.52
C PHE A 527 37.24 12.05 -18.44
N ASP A 528 37.94 10.92 -18.55
CA ASP A 528 38.97 10.47 -17.59
C ASP A 528 40.10 9.77 -18.35
N SER A 529 41.33 9.81 -17.84
CA SER A 529 42.52 9.24 -18.51
C SER A 529 43.36 8.40 -17.55
N GLN A 530 43.97 7.34 -18.09
CA GLN A 530 44.95 6.52 -17.37
C GLN A 530 46.29 7.25 -17.15
N HIS A 531 46.51 8.36 -17.87
CA HIS A 531 47.71 9.20 -17.71
C HIS A 531 47.66 10.10 -16.47
N VAL A 532 46.50 10.21 -15.80
CA VAL A 532 46.37 11.00 -14.58
C VAL A 532 46.99 10.25 -13.40
N PRO A 533 47.93 10.86 -12.64
CA PRO A 533 48.54 10.22 -11.49
C PRO A 533 47.52 9.95 -10.37
N PRO A 534 47.41 8.73 -9.82
CA PRO A 534 46.48 8.41 -8.75
C PRO A 534 46.89 9.08 -7.43
N LEU A 535 45.91 9.64 -6.70
CA LEU A 535 46.14 10.24 -5.37
C LEU A 535 45.96 9.25 -4.20
N LEU A 536 45.25 8.16 -4.45
CA LEU A 536 44.84 7.15 -3.47
C LEU A 536 45.51 5.81 -3.75
N SER A 537 45.75 5.01 -2.72
CA SER A 537 46.35 3.67 -2.85
C SER A 537 45.40 2.64 -3.46
N LYS A 538 44.09 2.79 -3.24
CA LYS A 538 43.03 2.09 -3.97
C LYS A 538 42.24 3.13 -4.75
N GLU A 539 42.28 3.05 -6.07
CA GLU A 539 41.53 3.95 -6.94
C GLU A 539 40.04 3.60 -6.87
N TYR A 540 39.18 4.61 -6.75
CA TYR A 540 37.74 4.41 -6.79
C TYR A 540 37.29 4.17 -8.23
N LEU A 541 36.40 3.19 -8.43
CA LEU A 541 35.76 2.94 -9.71
C LEU A 541 34.96 4.18 -10.14
N ASN A 542 34.92 4.48 -11.44
CA ASN A 542 33.99 5.48 -11.94
C ASN A 542 32.55 4.96 -11.87
N CYS A 543 31.60 5.87 -11.67
CA CYS A 543 30.17 5.59 -11.85
C CYS A 543 29.53 6.66 -12.74
N TRP A 544 28.40 6.32 -13.35
CA TRP A 544 27.70 7.18 -14.31
C TRP A 544 27.26 8.48 -13.66
N SER A 545 26.60 8.39 -12.49
CA SER A 545 26.08 9.57 -11.79
C SER A 545 27.18 10.51 -11.32
N LEU A 546 28.29 9.99 -10.77
CA LEU A 546 29.38 10.83 -10.29
C LEU A 546 30.08 11.56 -11.45
N ALA A 547 30.35 10.89 -12.57
CA ALA A 547 30.95 11.52 -13.74
C ALA A 547 30.06 12.67 -14.27
N LEU A 548 28.75 12.44 -14.38
CA LEU A 548 27.77 13.45 -14.82
C LEU A 548 27.70 14.64 -13.88
N VAL A 549 27.64 14.40 -12.57
CA VAL A 549 27.59 15.47 -11.56
C VAL A 549 28.87 16.28 -11.58
N THR A 550 30.04 15.64 -11.67
CA THR A 550 31.34 16.33 -11.73
C THR A 550 31.47 17.18 -12.99
N LEU A 551 31.18 16.64 -14.18
CA LEU A 551 31.22 17.39 -15.44
C LEU A 551 30.25 18.58 -15.42
N THR A 552 29.04 18.38 -14.90
CA THR A 552 28.04 19.45 -14.77
C THR A 552 28.50 20.53 -13.79
N THR A 553 29.17 20.15 -12.70
CA THR A 553 29.78 21.07 -11.74
C THR A 553 30.85 21.94 -12.39
N ILE A 554 31.71 21.35 -13.24
CA ILE A 554 32.71 22.09 -14.01
C ILE A 554 32.02 23.10 -14.93
N ALA A 555 30.98 22.67 -15.66
CA ALA A 555 30.21 23.54 -16.56
C ALA A 555 29.55 24.72 -15.80
N MET A 556 28.98 24.47 -14.62
CA MET A 556 28.37 25.51 -13.77
C MET A 556 29.38 26.50 -13.17
N SER A 557 30.67 26.14 -13.14
CA SER A 557 31.74 27.01 -12.65
C SER A 557 32.18 28.04 -13.70
N LEU A 558 31.72 27.94 -14.95
CA LEU A 558 32.06 28.86 -16.04
C LEU A 558 31.17 30.12 -15.96
N PRO A 559 31.72 31.31 -15.68
CA PRO A 559 30.93 32.52 -15.45
C PRO A 559 30.39 33.18 -16.73
N ASN A 560 30.99 32.93 -17.90
CA ASN A 560 30.67 33.62 -19.16
C ASN A 560 29.84 32.78 -20.13
N ILE A 561 28.93 31.96 -19.62
CA ILE A 561 28.00 31.13 -20.42
C ILE A 561 26.60 31.75 -20.37
N GLN A 562 25.87 31.71 -21.48
CA GLN A 562 24.47 32.15 -21.50
C GLN A 562 23.65 31.37 -20.48
N LYS A 563 23.15 32.08 -19.47
CA LYS A 563 22.44 31.49 -18.33
C LYS A 563 21.25 30.62 -18.75
N ASN A 564 20.50 31.05 -19.77
CA ASN A 564 19.37 30.27 -20.28
C ASN A 564 19.80 28.93 -20.93
N LEU A 565 20.95 28.90 -21.61
CA LEU A 565 21.52 27.69 -22.21
C LEU A 565 22.00 26.72 -21.11
N LEU A 566 22.68 27.24 -20.09
CA LEU A 566 23.14 26.48 -18.93
C LEU A 566 21.96 25.88 -18.12
N ASP A 567 20.98 26.72 -17.76
CA ASP A 567 19.87 26.33 -16.88
C ASP A 567 18.85 25.40 -17.57
N CYS A 568 18.41 25.74 -18.78
CA CYS A 568 17.34 25.01 -19.46
C CYS A 568 17.80 23.74 -20.16
N LEU A 569 18.99 23.72 -20.78
CA LEU A 569 19.45 22.57 -21.57
C LEU A 569 20.33 21.63 -20.73
N LEU A 570 21.37 22.16 -20.08
CA LEU A 570 22.31 21.30 -19.35
C LEU A 570 21.78 20.90 -17.97
N ILE A 571 21.48 21.85 -17.09
CA ILE A 571 21.10 21.52 -15.69
C ILE A 571 19.77 20.77 -15.66
N THR A 572 18.74 21.26 -16.35
CA THR A 572 17.44 20.58 -16.38
C THR A 572 17.51 19.23 -17.10
N GLY A 573 18.29 19.13 -18.18
CA GLY A 573 18.51 17.87 -18.90
C GLY A 573 19.25 16.83 -18.06
N VAL A 574 20.31 17.23 -17.35
CA VAL A 574 21.06 16.35 -16.42
C VAL A 574 20.18 15.96 -15.23
N ARG A 575 19.38 16.89 -14.69
CA ARG A 575 18.44 16.60 -13.60
C ARG A 575 17.42 15.53 -14.01
N GLU A 576 16.85 15.65 -15.20
CA GLU A 576 15.95 14.63 -15.78
C GLU A 576 16.71 13.31 -16.03
N GLY A 577 17.91 13.36 -16.60
CA GLY A 577 18.77 12.20 -16.89
C GLY A 577 19.18 11.42 -15.65
N LEU A 578 19.55 12.09 -14.56
CA LEU A 578 20.01 11.47 -13.32
C LEU A 578 18.94 10.59 -12.68
N VAL A 579 17.65 10.87 -12.89
CA VAL A 579 16.55 9.98 -12.45
C VAL A 579 16.69 8.60 -13.09
N TYR A 580 16.94 8.56 -14.40
CA TYR A 580 17.07 7.32 -15.15
C TYR A 580 18.43 6.63 -14.94
N VAL A 581 19.51 7.40 -14.81
CA VAL A 581 20.84 6.88 -14.45
C VAL A 581 20.78 6.19 -13.09
N THR A 582 20.08 6.78 -12.11
CA THR A 582 19.88 6.15 -10.80
C THR A 582 19.19 4.80 -10.94
N PHE A 583 18.17 4.66 -11.81
CA PHE A 583 17.53 3.37 -12.05
C PHE A 583 18.48 2.34 -12.67
N VAL A 584 19.36 2.74 -13.58
CA VAL A 584 20.39 1.87 -14.17
C VAL A 584 21.38 1.42 -13.10
N GLU A 585 21.91 2.36 -12.33
CA GLU A 585 22.91 2.10 -11.28
C GLU A 585 22.36 1.21 -10.16
N GLU A 586 21.17 1.50 -9.63
CA GLU A 586 20.53 0.69 -8.58
C GLU A 586 20.17 -0.73 -9.05
N SER A 587 19.89 -0.92 -10.35
CA SER A 587 19.46 -2.21 -10.89
C SER A 587 20.63 -3.09 -11.34
N LEU A 588 21.70 -2.50 -11.90
CA LEU A 588 22.78 -3.23 -12.56
C LEU A 588 24.13 -3.12 -11.85
N ASN A 589 24.37 -2.08 -11.06
CA ASN A 589 25.63 -1.82 -10.37
C ASN A 589 25.44 -1.77 -8.84
N ALA A 590 24.92 -2.87 -8.27
CA ALA A 590 24.49 -2.94 -6.88
C ALA A 590 25.56 -3.44 -5.88
N SER A 591 26.86 -3.43 -6.22
CA SER A 591 27.91 -3.84 -5.27
C SER A 591 28.18 -2.77 -4.20
N ASP A 592 28.67 -3.17 -3.02
CA ASP A 592 28.91 -2.26 -1.89
C ASP A 592 29.80 -1.07 -2.25
N ASP A 593 30.82 -1.28 -3.09
CA ASP A 593 31.70 -0.21 -3.58
C ASP A 593 30.93 0.81 -4.45
N HIS A 594 30.02 0.37 -5.33
CA HIS A 594 29.18 1.25 -6.15
C HIS A 594 28.13 2.00 -5.31
N VAL A 595 27.51 1.35 -4.33
CA VAL A 595 26.51 1.99 -3.45
C VAL A 595 27.12 3.19 -2.72
N CYS A 596 28.38 3.07 -2.28
CA CYS A 596 29.09 4.17 -1.64
C CYS A 596 29.32 5.36 -2.58
N ILE A 597 29.72 5.09 -3.83
CA ILE A 597 29.98 6.12 -4.84
C ILE A 597 28.67 6.80 -5.29
N GLN A 598 27.59 6.04 -5.48
CA GLN A 598 26.25 6.56 -5.80
C GLN A 598 25.72 7.47 -4.69
N LYS A 599 25.95 7.12 -3.42
CA LYS A 599 25.61 7.97 -2.27
C LYS A 599 26.39 9.29 -2.30
N ALA A 600 27.68 9.25 -2.67
CA ALA A 600 28.50 10.44 -2.84
C ALA A 600 27.96 11.33 -3.99
N ALA A 601 27.65 10.74 -5.15
CA ALA A 601 27.08 11.45 -6.30
C ALA A 601 25.74 12.13 -5.95
N LYS A 602 24.82 11.42 -5.27
CA LYS A 602 23.52 11.96 -4.86
C LYS A 602 23.66 13.13 -3.88
N LYS A 603 24.59 13.02 -2.92
CA LYS A 603 24.87 14.10 -1.98
C LYS A 603 25.47 15.31 -2.67
N LEU A 604 26.41 15.08 -3.58
CA LEU A 604 27.07 16.13 -4.34
C LEU A 604 26.08 16.85 -5.26
N TRP A 605 25.23 16.11 -5.96
CA TRP A 605 24.21 16.70 -6.84
C TRP A 605 23.27 17.65 -6.09
N LEU A 606 22.82 17.27 -4.89
CA LEU A 606 22.01 18.15 -4.04
C LEU A 606 22.72 19.47 -3.72
N GLU A 607 24.02 19.41 -3.46
CA GLU A 607 24.84 20.58 -3.15
C GLU A 607 25.00 21.52 -4.37
N VAL A 608 25.22 20.91 -5.54
CA VAL A 608 25.44 21.60 -6.80
C VAL A 608 24.14 22.23 -7.32
N ASP A 609 23.06 21.44 -7.44
CA ASP A 609 21.77 21.85 -8.00
C ASP A 609 21.06 22.91 -7.13
N ILE A 610 21.04 22.72 -5.80
CA ILE A 610 20.30 23.63 -4.90
C ILE A 610 21.18 24.79 -4.43
N TYR A 611 22.38 24.49 -3.93
CA TYR A 611 23.19 25.48 -3.22
C TYR A 611 24.27 26.12 -4.11
N HIS A 612 24.42 25.69 -5.36
CA HIS A 612 25.44 26.18 -6.30
C HIS A 612 26.86 26.11 -5.68
N LYS A 613 27.10 25.01 -4.96
CA LYS A 613 28.35 24.74 -4.25
C LYS A 613 28.86 23.35 -4.58
N TRP A 614 30.18 23.19 -4.49
CA TRP A 614 30.87 21.91 -4.57
C TRP A 614 31.76 21.75 -3.34
N LEU A 615 31.41 20.80 -2.48
CA LEU A 615 32.12 20.46 -1.24
C LEU A 615 32.38 21.68 -0.32
N GLY A 616 31.40 22.58 -0.24
CA GLY A 616 31.43 23.82 0.53
C GLY A 616 31.91 25.05 -0.26
N ASN A 617 32.58 24.85 -1.39
CA ASN A 617 33.08 25.93 -2.23
C ASN A 617 31.99 26.45 -3.17
N LYS A 618 31.82 27.77 -3.24
CA LYS A 618 30.90 28.41 -4.20
C LYS A 618 31.48 28.32 -5.62
N LEU A 619 30.66 27.88 -6.59
CA LEU A 619 31.11 27.65 -7.97
C LEU A 619 31.45 28.93 -8.75
N GLN A 620 30.83 30.07 -8.41
CA GLN A 620 31.00 31.35 -9.11
C GLN A 620 31.61 32.46 -8.23
N ASN A 621 32.49 32.11 -7.28
CA ASN A 621 33.04 33.08 -6.32
C ASN A 621 34.35 33.74 -6.79
N HIS A 622 34.50 33.94 -8.09
CA HIS A 622 35.72 34.50 -8.67
C HIS A 622 35.62 36.02 -8.80
N ASP A 623 36.71 36.72 -8.46
CA ASP A 623 36.92 38.15 -8.74
C ASP A 623 36.59 38.43 -10.22
N PRO A 624 35.74 39.43 -10.57
CA PRO A 624 35.20 39.60 -11.93
C PRO A 624 36.21 39.92 -13.04
N GLN A 625 37.52 39.86 -12.79
CA GLN A 625 38.52 39.83 -13.85
C GLN A 625 38.52 38.45 -14.53
N VAL A 626 37.78 38.37 -15.63
CA VAL A 626 37.72 37.32 -16.68
C VAL A 626 38.79 36.23 -16.54
N LYS A 627 38.53 35.21 -15.71
CA LYS A 627 39.38 34.02 -15.66
C LYS A 627 39.18 33.19 -16.91
N LYS A 628 40.26 32.84 -17.60
CA LYS A 628 40.22 31.92 -18.75
C LYS A 628 39.76 30.53 -18.31
N ALA A 629 39.20 29.74 -19.24
CA ALA A 629 38.71 28.39 -18.96
C ALA A 629 39.77 27.50 -18.27
N GLY A 630 41.02 27.56 -18.75
CA GLY A 630 42.15 26.82 -18.16
C GLY A 630 42.43 27.16 -16.69
N GLN A 631 42.26 28.42 -16.26
CA GLN A 631 42.49 28.83 -14.87
C GLN A 631 41.41 28.28 -13.93
N ILE A 632 40.16 28.18 -14.40
CA ILE A 632 39.06 27.57 -13.65
C ILE A 632 39.31 26.08 -13.46
N LEU A 633 39.73 25.39 -14.52
CA LEU A 633 40.09 23.97 -14.48
C LEU A 633 41.26 23.71 -13.51
N GLN A 634 42.32 24.52 -13.56
CA GLN A 634 43.45 24.42 -12.63
C GLN A 634 43.01 24.63 -11.18
N TRP A 635 42.18 25.64 -10.92
CA TRP A 635 41.67 25.90 -9.57
C TRP A 635 40.85 24.73 -9.03
N LEU A 636 39.93 24.17 -9.83
CA LEU A 636 39.15 22.99 -9.45
C LEU A 636 40.04 21.78 -9.17
N ARG A 637 41.02 21.52 -10.05
CA ARG A 637 42.00 20.44 -9.89
C ARG A 637 42.80 20.58 -8.61
N ASP A 638 43.40 21.73 -8.38
CA ASP A 638 44.31 21.94 -7.25
C ASP A 638 43.55 21.91 -5.92
N THR A 639 42.35 22.50 -5.90
CA THR A 639 41.44 22.43 -4.74
C THR A 639 41.04 20.98 -4.44
N ALA A 640 40.66 20.21 -5.47
CA ALA A 640 40.30 18.81 -5.34
C ALA A 640 41.48 17.96 -4.85
N LYS A 641 42.68 18.16 -5.41
CA LYS A 641 43.91 17.47 -5.01
C LYS A 641 44.25 17.72 -3.54
N ASN A 642 44.21 18.98 -3.12
CA ASN A 642 44.49 19.36 -1.73
C ASN A 642 43.49 18.71 -0.75
N MET A 643 42.20 18.71 -1.08
CA MET A 643 41.17 18.05 -0.26
C MET A 643 41.42 16.54 -0.09
N VAL A 644 41.79 15.84 -1.17
CA VAL A 644 42.10 14.39 -1.10
C VAL A 644 43.32 14.13 -0.22
N ILE A 645 44.36 14.96 -0.33
CA ILE A 645 45.60 14.83 0.47
C ILE A 645 45.34 15.12 1.95
N GLU A 646 44.61 16.18 2.28
CA GLU A 646 44.23 16.53 3.66
C GLU A 646 43.42 15.42 4.33
N MET A 647 42.45 14.85 3.62
CA MET A 647 41.63 13.76 4.15
C MET A 647 42.44 12.47 4.37
N LYS A 648 43.49 12.24 3.57
CA LYS A 648 44.43 11.12 3.76
C LYS A 648 45.33 11.33 4.99
N GLY A 649 45.75 12.57 5.26
CA GLY A 649 46.60 12.90 6.41
C GLY A 649 45.88 12.82 7.77
N THR A 650 44.55 12.84 7.79
CA THR A 650 43.75 12.97 9.03
C THR A 650 43.16 11.62 9.52
N SER A 651 43.30 10.53 8.77
CA SER A 651 42.62 9.25 9.08
C SER A 651 43.45 8.33 10.00
N ASN A 652 43.46 8.60 11.31
CA ASN A 652 43.88 7.60 12.31
C ASN A 652 42.69 6.80 12.89
N GLY A 653 41.48 6.96 12.34
CA GLY A 653 40.26 6.26 12.76
C GLY A 653 39.40 5.79 11.58
N VAL A 654 38.36 4.99 11.85
CA VAL A 654 37.39 4.54 10.84
C VAL A 654 36.76 5.77 10.18
N PRO A 655 36.88 5.96 8.85
CA PRO A 655 36.32 7.12 8.18
C PRO A 655 34.80 7.18 8.35
N ASP A 656 34.27 8.32 8.81
CA ASP A 656 32.83 8.57 8.77
C ASP A 656 32.34 8.57 7.32
N ASP A 657 31.09 8.15 7.11
CA ASP A 657 30.45 8.05 5.79
C ASP A 657 30.52 9.38 5.01
N ASN A 658 30.48 10.50 5.74
CA ASN A 658 30.58 11.83 5.16
C ASN A 658 31.97 12.14 4.59
N SER A 659 33.05 11.81 5.30
CA SER A 659 34.41 12.07 4.83
C SER A 659 34.74 11.21 3.61
N LYS A 660 34.27 9.96 3.59
CA LYS A 660 34.39 9.06 2.44
C LYS A 660 33.69 9.62 1.20
N CYS A 661 32.46 10.13 1.34
CA CYS A 661 31.75 10.76 0.21
C CYS A 661 32.52 11.97 -0.34
N LYS A 662 33.02 12.85 0.54
CA LYS A 662 33.79 14.03 0.11
C LYS A 662 35.08 13.64 -0.62
N CYS A 663 35.79 12.62 -0.13
CA CYS A 663 37.01 12.12 -0.75
C CYS A 663 36.75 11.55 -2.15
N ILE A 664 35.70 10.74 -2.31
CA ILE A 664 35.27 10.19 -3.61
C ILE A 664 34.95 11.33 -4.60
N SER A 665 34.15 12.31 -4.16
CA SER A 665 33.78 13.48 -4.99
C SER A 665 34.99 14.34 -5.38
N ALA A 666 35.91 14.58 -4.44
CA ALA A 666 37.12 15.34 -4.71
C ALA A 666 38.05 14.59 -5.67
N ASN A 667 38.23 13.28 -5.48
CA ASN A 667 39.05 12.47 -6.38
C ASN A 667 38.50 12.46 -7.82
N SER A 668 37.17 12.36 -7.99
CA SER A 668 36.54 12.47 -9.31
C SER A 668 36.79 13.83 -9.96
N MET A 669 36.62 14.93 -9.22
CA MET A 669 36.90 16.28 -9.74
C MET A 669 38.35 16.43 -10.19
N TYR A 670 39.30 15.98 -9.37
CA TYR A 670 40.74 16.02 -9.70
C TYR A 670 41.03 15.24 -10.99
N ARG A 671 40.52 14.01 -11.11
CA ARG A 671 40.80 13.17 -12.28
C ARG A 671 40.24 13.74 -13.57
N ILE A 672 38.99 14.20 -13.55
CA ILE A 672 38.34 14.76 -14.74
C ILE A 672 38.98 16.07 -15.16
N THR A 673 39.25 16.97 -14.21
CA THR A 673 39.89 18.27 -14.52
C THR A 673 41.31 18.09 -15.03
N GLU A 674 42.13 17.22 -14.43
CA GLU A 674 43.48 16.94 -14.94
C GLU A 674 43.42 16.28 -16.33
N THR A 675 42.46 15.38 -16.58
CA THR A 675 42.28 14.78 -17.91
C THR A 675 41.97 15.85 -18.97
N ILE A 676 41.06 16.78 -18.68
CA ILE A 676 40.75 17.88 -19.59
C ILE A 676 41.98 18.79 -19.78
N LEU A 677 42.74 19.09 -18.73
CA LEU A 677 43.95 19.91 -18.86
C LEU A 677 45.01 19.23 -19.73
N LEU A 678 45.15 17.90 -19.64
CA LEU A 678 46.07 17.11 -20.47
C LEU A 678 45.65 17.09 -21.94
N SER A 679 44.35 17.02 -22.25
CA SER A 679 43.88 17.00 -23.64
C SER A 679 44.10 18.33 -24.38
N TYR A 680 44.21 19.44 -23.64
CA TYR A 680 44.46 20.79 -24.18
C TYR A 680 45.88 21.31 -23.95
N HIS A 681 46.84 20.45 -23.58
CA HIS A 681 48.17 20.85 -23.05
C HIS A 681 48.92 21.91 -23.89
N SER A 682 48.77 21.92 -25.22
CA SER A 682 49.42 22.88 -26.12
C SER A 682 48.62 24.17 -26.39
N ASN A 683 47.30 24.18 -26.17
CA ASN A 683 46.39 25.27 -26.55
C ASN A 683 45.53 25.80 -25.39
N ILE A 684 45.91 25.49 -24.14
CA ILE A 684 45.08 25.77 -22.96
C ILE A 684 44.82 27.27 -22.73
N ASP A 685 45.75 28.11 -23.16
CA ASP A 685 45.65 29.56 -23.07
C ASP A 685 44.71 30.17 -24.12
N GLN A 686 44.38 29.41 -25.17
CA GLN A 686 43.47 29.77 -26.25
C GLN A 686 42.05 29.22 -26.04
N LEU A 687 41.87 28.25 -25.14
CA LEU A 687 40.57 27.62 -24.85
C LEU A 687 39.58 28.64 -24.29
N SER A 688 38.52 28.92 -25.06
CA SER A 688 37.42 29.77 -24.60
C SER A 688 36.50 29.01 -23.62
N GLN A 689 35.77 29.76 -22.78
CA GLN A 689 34.78 29.14 -21.89
C GLN A 689 33.63 28.49 -22.68
N GLU A 690 33.24 29.07 -23.81
CA GLU A 690 32.17 28.56 -24.68
C GLU A 690 32.57 27.23 -25.33
N GLU A 691 33.79 27.13 -25.87
CA GLU A 691 34.31 25.87 -26.42
C GLU A 691 34.37 24.77 -25.35
N LEU A 692 34.89 25.09 -24.15
CA LEU A 692 34.91 24.13 -23.04
C LEU A 692 33.49 23.70 -22.65
N PHE A 693 32.54 24.64 -22.60
CA PHE A 693 31.15 24.33 -22.29
C PHE A 693 30.49 23.39 -23.31
N VAL A 694 30.73 23.60 -24.61
CA VAL A 694 30.26 22.70 -25.68
C VAL A 694 30.83 21.30 -25.49
N GLN A 695 32.14 21.19 -25.23
CA GLN A 695 32.80 19.90 -25.02
C GLN A 695 32.29 19.18 -23.76
N LEU A 696 32.08 19.90 -22.66
CA LEU A 696 31.47 19.35 -21.44
C LEU A 696 30.05 18.86 -21.71
N SER A 697 29.26 19.64 -22.45
CA SER A 697 27.88 19.29 -22.81
C SER A 697 27.83 18.02 -23.67
N LEU A 698 28.74 17.89 -24.64
CA LEU A 698 28.89 16.68 -25.47
C LEU A 698 29.31 15.47 -24.63
N MET A 699 30.30 15.61 -23.74
CA MET A 699 30.70 14.52 -22.84
C MET A 699 29.55 14.05 -21.95
N ILE A 700 28.78 14.99 -21.38
CA ILE A 700 27.60 14.70 -20.57
C ILE A 700 26.54 13.96 -21.41
N ALA A 701 26.27 14.42 -22.63
CA ALA A 701 25.29 13.79 -23.52
C ALA A 701 25.72 12.38 -23.95
N ASP A 702 27.00 12.16 -24.23
CA ASP A 702 27.56 10.84 -24.57
C ASP A 702 27.49 9.86 -23.40
N ILE A 703 27.84 10.30 -22.18
CA ILE A 703 27.76 9.49 -20.96
C ILE A 703 26.31 9.14 -20.63
N LEU A 704 25.38 10.10 -20.74
CA LEU A 704 23.94 9.83 -20.61
C LEU A 704 23.48 8.83 -21.66
N SER A 705 23.84 9.04 -22.93
CA SER A 705 23.47 8.15 -24.03
C SER A 705 23.93 6.73 -23.78
N ALA A 706 25.22 6.54 -23.44
CA ALA A 706 25.78 5.22 -23.12
C ALA A 706 25.07 4.57 -21.93
N CYS A 707 24.89 5.30 -20.82
CA CYS A 707 24.21 4.77 -19.64
C CYS A 707 22.77 4.31 -19.96
N LEU A 708 22.02 5.13 -20.70
CA LEU A 708 20.60 4.91 -20.98
C LEU A 708 20.32 3.80 -22.00
N THR A 709 21.33 3.31 -22.73
CA THR A 709 21.21 2.08 -23.54
C THR A 709 20.85 0.85 -22.69
N ASN A 710 21.08 0.91 -21.38
CA ASN A 710 20.71 -0.14 -20.43
C ASN A 710 19.23 -0.09 -20.00
N LEU A 711 18.47 0.96 -20.34
CA LEU A 711 17.06 1.11 -19.96
C LEU A 711 16.16 -0.10 -20.32
N PRO A 712 16.25 -0.69 -21.54
CA PRO A 712 15.54 -1.92 -21.86
C PRO A 712 15.77 -3.03 -20.83
N HIS A 713 17.02 -3.24 -20.41
CA HIS A 713 17.36 -4.28 -19.45
C HIS A 713 16.83 -3.96 -18.04
N VAL A 714 16.91 -2.69 -17.61
CA VAL A 714 16.29 -2.22 -16.36
C VAL A 714 14.78 -2.45 -16.35
N ILE A 715 14.09 -2.18 -17.46
CA ILE A 715 12.64 -2.41 -17.59
C ILE A 715 12.32 -3.91 -17.45
N LEU A 716 13.10 -4.79 -18.09
CA LEU A 716 12.94 -6.24 -17.97
C LEU A 716 13.17 -6.71 -16.52
N MET A 717 14.24 -6.25 -15.88
CA MET A 717 14.54 -6.56 -14.48
C MET A 717 13.41 -6.10 -13.54
N LYS A 718 12.85 -4.90 -13.75
CA LYS A 718 11.71 -4.39 -12.96
C LYS A 718 10.41 -5.14 -13.22
N CYS A 719 10.24 -5.81 -14.37
CA CYS A 719 9.10 -6.70 -14.59
C CYS A 719 9.15 -7.94 -13.69
N HIS A 720 10.31 -8.23 -13.12
CA HIS A 720 10.54 -9.35 -12.24
C HIS A 720 10.62 -8.95 -10.78
N THR A 721 9.89 -9.66 -9.93
CA THR A 721 9.98 -9.48 -8.47
C THR A 721 9.61 -10.78 -7.78
N SER A 722 10.48 -11.26 -6.90
CA SER A 722 10.26 -12.49 -6.13
C SER A 722 9.15 -12.34 -5.09
N ALA A 723 8.96 -11.15 -4.53
CA ALA A 723 7.90 -10.88 -3.57
C ALA A 723 6.55 -10.68 -4.28
N ILE A 724 5.63 -11.64 -4.15
CA ILE A 724 4.30 -11.62 -4.76
C ILE A 724 3.51 -10.34 -4.43
N GLU A 725 3.67 -9.79 -3.22
CA GLU A 725 3.02 -8.55 -2.78
C GLU A 725 3.51 -7.30 -3.50
N LYS A 726 4.74 -7.32 -4.05
CA LYS A 726 5.38 -6.17 -4.70
C LYS A 726 5.32 -6.24 -6.24
N ARG A 727 4.95 -7.38 -6.82
CA ARG A 727 4.94 -7.62 -8.28
C ARG A 727 4.13 -6.59 -9.06
N GLU A 728 2.88 -6.36 -8.66
CA GLU A 728 1.98 -5.42 -9.35
C GLU A 728 2.59 -4.01 -9.38
N ALA A 729 3.09 -3.53 -8.24
CA ALA A 729 3.73 -2.22 -8.13
C ALA A 729 5.04 -2.14 -8.94
N SER A 730 5.85 -3.20 -8.96
CA SER A 730 7.10 -3.25 -9.71
C SER A 730 6.84 -3.20 -11.23
N ILE A 731 5.87 -3.98 -11.72
CA ILE A 731 5.53 -3.97 -13.16
C ILE A 731 4.82 -2.66 -13.54
N GLN A 732 4.03 -2.06 -12.63
CA GLN A 732 3.49 -0.73 -12.84
C GLN A 732 4.62 0.31 -13.01
N ALA A 733 5.67 0.24 -12.19
CA ALA A 733 6.84 1.09 -12.32
C ALA A 733 7.60 0.81 -13.65
N ALA A 734 7.71 -0.46 -14.05
CA ALA A 734 8.30 -0.83 -15.34
C ALA A 734 7.50 -0.28 -16.53
N ALA A 735 6.17 -0.36 -16.48
CA ALA A 735 5.28 0.18 -17.50
C ALA A 735 5.35 1.72 -17.59
N GLN A 736 5.47 2.39 -16.44
CA GLN A 736 5.68 3.83 -16.38
C GLN A 736 7.04 4.21 -16.99
N LEU A 737 8.12 3.55 -16.56
CA LEU A 737 9.46 3.76 -17.08
C LEU A 737 9.52 3.55 -18.59
N LEU A 738 8.91 2.47 -19.10
CA LEU A 738 8.82 2.19 -20.54
C LEU A 738 8.11 3.32 -21.30
N GLY A 739 7.00 3.85 -20.78
CA GLY A 739 6.28 4.95 -21.43
C GLY A 739 7.10 6.24 -21.45
N GLU A 740 7.69 6.62 -20.32
CA GLU A 740 8.53 7.83 -20.19
C GLU A 740 9.80 7.76 -21.06
N THR A 741 10.34 6.56 -21.30
CA THR A 741 11.63 6.39 -21.99
C THR A 741 11.49 5.87 -23.43
N THR A 742 10.27 5.73 -23.94
CA THR A 742 10.02 5.18 -25.30
C THR A 742 10.82 5.91 -26.39
N GLN A 743 10.84 7.24 -26.37
CA GLN A 743 11.59 8.02 -27.37
C GLN A 743 13.10 7.87 -27.17
N ILE A 744 13.59 7.91 -25.92
CA ILE A 744 15.01 7.71 -25.60
C ILE A 744 15.49 6.36 -26.16
N ILE A 745 14.75 5.29 -25.91
CA ILE A 745 15.09 3.94 -26.38
C ILE A 745 15.16 3.90 -27.91
N ASN A 746 14.18 4.49 -28.61
CA ASN A 746 14.18 4.53 -30.07
C ASN A 746 15.37 5.32 -30.62
N THR A 747 15.65 6.52 -30.08
CA THR A 747 16.77 7.36 -30.51
C THR A 747 18.13 6.70 -30.28
N LEU A 748 18.30 5.99 -29.16
CA LEU A 748 19.55 5.27 -28.87
C LEU A 748 19.69 3.98 -29.67
N GLN A 749 18.58 3.37 -30.09
CA GLN A 749 18.60 2.15 -30.91
C GLN A 749 19.11 2.37 -32.33
N GLU A 750 19.02 3.60 -32.85
CA GLU A 750 19.55 3.97 -34.15
C GLU A 750 21.09 4.12 -34.15
N ARG A 751 21.72 4.14 -32.97
CA ARG A 751 23.18 4.29 -32.83
C ARG A 751 23.89 2.94 -32.85
N GLU A 752 25.07 2.89 -33.46
CA GLU A 752 25.93 1.71 -33.42
C GLU A 752 26.49 1.51 -32.01
N LEU A 753 26.13 0.38 -31.38
CA LEU A 753 26.59 0.04 -30.04
C LEU A 753 27.91 -0.74 -30.05
N PRO A 754 28.72 -0.62 -28.99
CA PRO A 754 29.90 -1.45 -28.82
C PRO A 754 29.50 -2.92 -28.67
N SER A 755 30.36 -3.82 -29.16
CA SER A 755 30.16 -5.27 -29.10
C SER A 755 30.45 -5.83 -27.69
N LEU A 756 29.79 -5.29 -26.68
CA LEU A 756 29.90 -5.66 -25.26
C LEU A 756 28.71 -6.53 -24.84
N SER A 757 28.92 -7.40 -23.85
CA SER A 757 27.81 -8.14 -23.24
C SER A 757 26.90 -7.19 -22.45
N SER A 758 25.65 -7.60 -22.19
CA SER A 758 24.70 -6.78 -21.42
C SER A 758 25.18 -6.42 -20.02
N ALA A 759 26.01 -7.27 -19.39
CA ALA A 759 26.58 -6.99 -18.08
C ALA A 759 27.74 -5.98 -18.17
N GLU A 760 28.49 -6.00 -19.27
CA GLU A 760 29.58 -5.05 -19.52
C GLU A 760 29.05 -3.68 -19.92
N LEU A 761 27.95 -3.61 -20.68
CA LEU A 761 27.28 -2.35 -21.04
C LEU A 761 26.80 -1.55 -19.82
N ALA A 762 26.60 -2.20 -18.67
CA ALA A 762 26.21 -1.53 -17.43
C ALA A 762 27.37 -0.77 -16.75
N SER A 763 28.62 -1.10 -17.09
CA SER A 763 29.81 -0.57 -16.43
C SER A 763 30.49 0.50 -17.28
N ILE A 764 30.59 1.71 -16.75
CA ILE A 764 31.29 2.82 -17.42
C ILE A 764 32.76 2.47 -17.72
N GLU A 765 33.42 1.72 -16.85
CA GLU A 765 34.82 1.30 -17.07
C GLU A 765 34.97 0.32 -18.23
N LYS A 766 33.98 -0.56 -18.43
CA LYS A 766 33.98 -1.50 -19.56
C LYS A 766 33.75 -0.79 -20.89
N TRP A 767 32.86 0.21 -20.90
CA TRP A 767 32.70 1.11 -22.04
C TRP A 767 34.01 1.83 -22.39
N ARG A 768 34.69 2.38 -21.38
CA ARG A 768 35.97 3.07 -21.57
C ARG A 768 37.05 2.17 -22.14
N ALA A 769 37.23 0.99 -21.55
CA ALA A 769 38.23 0.02 -22.01
C ALA A 769 38.00 -0.34 -23.49
N TYR A 770 36.74 -0.62 -23.87
CA TYR A 770 36.40 -0.95 -25.25
C TYR A 770 36.69 0.19 -26.23
N LEU A 771 36.35 1.43 -25.87
CA LEU A 771 36.55 2.58 -26.75
C LEU A 771 38.04 2.85 -26.98
N MET A 772 38.88 2.76 -25.93
CA MET A 772 40.34 2.91 -26.03
C MET A 772 40.98 1.82 -26.94
N ASP A 773 40.53 0.57 -26.81
CA ASP A 773 41.03 -0.54 -27.64
C ASP A 773 40.59 -0.39 -29.11
N SER A 774 39.38 0.11 -29.35
CA SER A 774 38.89 0.36 -30.72
C SER A 774 39.62 1.49 -31.44
N HIS A 775 40.05 2.52 -30.71
CA HIS A 775 40.83 3.63 -31.26
C HIS A 775 42.26 3.21 -31.62
N SER A 776 42.90 2.41 -30.77
CA SER A 776 44.25 1.87 -31.06
C SER A 776 44.25 0.94 -32.28
N LEU A 777 43.19 0.14 -32.49
CA LEU A 777 43.03 -0.68 -33.69
C LEU A 777 42.77 0.16 -34.97
N LYS A 778 42.00 1.25 -34.89
CA LYS A 778 41.80 2.17 -36.03
C LYS A 778 43.10 2.85 -36.46
N ILE A 779 43.94 3.25 -35.51
CA ILE A 779 45.26 3.85 -35.80
C ILE A 779 46.16 2.85 -36.52
N ILE A 780 46.15 1.57 -36.13
CA ILE A 780 46.93 0.51 -36.78
C ILE A 780 46.42 0.19 -38.19
N SER A 781 45.11 0.32 -38.46
CA SER A 781 44.53 0.06 -39.79
C SER A 781 44.73 1.18 -40.82
N VAL A 782 45.20 2.35 -40.39
CA VAL A 782 45.48 3.53 -41.24
C VAL A 782 46.98 3.63 -41.58
N PHE A 783 47.83 2.82 -40.94
CA PHE A 783 49.22 2.56 -41.34
C PHE A 783 49.30 1.25 -42.12
#